data_AF-A0A7W0YKQ2-F1
#
_entry.id   AF-A0A7W0YKQ2-F1
#
_cell.length_a   1.000
_cell.length_b   1.000
_cell.length_c   1.000
_cell.angle_alpha   90.00
_cell.angle_beta   90.00
_cell.angle_gamma   90.00
#
_symmetry.space_group_name_H-M   'P 1'
#
loop_
_entity.id
_entity.type
_entity.pdbx_description
1 polymer ?
#
loop_
_entity_poly.entity_id
_entity_poly.type
_entity_poly.pdbx_seq_one_letter_code
_entity_poly.pdbx_strand_id
1 'polypeptide(L)'
;MSSRRWLRLAALTILVGVPTSSWLACGGGEGNLTDPDLGALEITAETIGPEPDADGYAVAIDGAGGRSIGPNGTLRVEGLPSGTHVVALTGAADNCTVADRGSAAIDVVGGSTVALRFAVVCRAATGAVQLTTSTGPNADTDGYSLLVDGAERQPIGVAETVLLQDLPPGAHTVGLSGLAANCRIEGDNPRPVTVVAGETVAVGLAAVCDPPPLATGTLRVTTATTGADLDPDGFRFRIDEAQEQPVGANAVVSVAGLAAGAHTVGLLGVAANCTVGGENLVSITVPADGTVDVSYAVTCSPATGELRVTTRTTGSPRDPDDYEVSIDDGAALSIGSNASLTLDELSPGPHSVRLHGLADECQVQGDNPRTAAVAASATTTVVFEVICAAATGSLATTITGLPDGADADVTVTGPNGYSERLIETTTLDGLVPGEYTVAAADVTAGGDPYTGSPATQTATVTAGEVAAAAVSYGRGSTVSVNLRIEGLYLIQSVQTLERGVPLVAGRDGYLRVFTVANETSPTRPSVRAQLYRDGTLLRTLNIAAGGATPTSVDEGVLSRSWNVAVPGSLIQPGLEIVAEVDPDDEVPETDETDNSFPASGDPAALEVQSASALRITLVPVRQKANDLVGDVSEANSDRFLDVTRRLYPLPGYAAEVHAPYTTTTSKPLDSDDANGSWSEILNEILALQTAEADGTGRHYYGVVRAPAGGGLNGTGYLDVPVAMGYDDATDGARVLAHELGHNWGRLHSACGNPGDVDPDYPYPAGQIGVYGFDVAGARLRGPQVPDIMGYCRESWISDFNYEAVLRFRAQSDPPSLAAAAEQRSVLIWGRIVGGRAILEPAFEVMTRPSLPRKGGPYSVAGFSADGARLFELSFEGVPVADGRQGARHFAFAVPLDAAAASRLESLRLTGPGVQASAASRSAGLRRSGAQADAVTVRPAAGGAALEWDAALHPMIMVRDAETGEVLSFARGGRAEVRTSGKDLDLVASDGVRSWSTRRAISGR
;
A
#
# COMPACT_ATOMS: atom_id res chain seq x y z
N MET A 1 -60.68 -49.60 14.01
CA MET A 1 -61.94 -50.38 13.95
C MET A 1 -61.99 -51.09 12.59
N SER A 2 -62.22 -52.42 12.55
CA SER A 2 -62.53 -53.24 11.33
C SER A 2 -61.49 -53.23 10.17
N SER A 3 -61.30 -54.25 9.31
CA SER A 3 -61.01 -55.69 9.51
C SER A 3 -60.10 -56.15 8.32
N ARG A 4 -59.60 -57.38 8.10
CA ARG A 4 -60.01 -58.72 8.55
C ARG A 4 -58.82 -59.69 8.80
N ARG A 5 -58.49 -60.62 7.88
CA ARG A 5 -57.53 -61.78 7.91
C ARG A 5 -57.24 -62.22 6.44
N TRP A 6 -56.30 -63.09 6.01
CA TRP A 6 -55.68 -64.34 6.52
C TRP A 6 -54.22 -64.48 5.97
N LEU A 7 -53.16 -64.89 6.72
CA LEU A 7 -52.62 -66.27 6.97
C LEU A 7 -52.34 -67.11 5.69
N ARG A 8 -51.16 -67.72 5.44
CA ARG A 8 -50.23 -68.53 6.31
C ARG A 8 -48.73 -68.55 5.89
N LEU A 9 -47.86 -69.04 6.79
CA LEU A 9 -46.42 -69.37 6.62
C LEU A 9 -46.14 -70.78 6.02
N ALA A 10 -44.94 -70.95 5.42
CA ALA A 10 -43.94 -72.04 5.55
C ALA A 10 -43.18 -72.21 4.21
N ALA A 11 -41.85 -72.07 4.04
CA ALA A 11 -40.69 -72.68 4.72
C ALA A 11 -40.57 -74.21 4.50
N LEU A 12 -39.58 -74.67 3.71
CA LEU A 12 -38.36 -75.36 4.20
C LEU A 12 -37.43 -75.85 3.05
N THR A 13 -36.13 -75.85 3.35
CA THR A 13 -34.95 -76.35 2.62
C THR A 13 -34.98 -77.86 2.28
N ILE A 14 -34.32 -78.29 1.18
CA ILE A 14 -33.87 -79.68 0.97
C ILE A 14 -32.40 -79.73 0.54
N LEU A 15 -31.72 -80.81 0.96
CA LEU A 15 -30.29 -81.07 0.88
C LEU A 15 -29.87 -81.96 -0.31
N VAL A 16 -28.59 -81.85 -0.64
CA VAL A 16 -27.66 -82.78 -1.34
C VAL A 16 -28.04 -84.28 -1.37
N GLY A 17 -27.80 -84.95 -2.51
CA GLY A 17 -27.71 -86.42 -2.60
C GLY A 17 -27.18 -86.97 -3.94
N VAL A 18 -25.99 -87.60 -3.92
CA VAL A 18 -25.25 -88.27 -5.03
C VAL A 18 -24.27 -89.28 -4.37
N PRO A 19 -23.79 -90.42 -4.95
CA PRO A 19 -24.23 -91.25 -6.11
C PRO A 19 -24.48 -92.75 -5.76
N THR A 20 -24.73 -93.61 -6.76
CA THR A 20 -24.16 -94.97 -7.02
C THR A 20 -24.99 -95.63 -8.15
N SER A 21 -24.49 -96.07 -9.31
CA SER A 21 -23.56 -97.18 -9.68
C SER A 21 -24.28 -98.39 -10.33
N SER A 22 -24.25 -98.45 -11.67
CA SER A 22 -24.20 -99.65 -12.53
C SER A 22 -25.39 -100.63 -12.59
N TRP A 23 -25.78 -101.04 -13.82
CA TRP A 23 -25.62 -102.39 -14.42
C TRP A 23 -26.19 -102.41 -15.87
N LEU A 24 -25.83 -103.42 -16.67
CA LEU A 24 -26.00 -103.48 -18.14
C LEU A 24 -27.41 -103.88 -18.62
N ALA A 25 -27.80 -103.43 -19.83
CA ALA A 25 -28.37 -104.28 -20.90
C ALA A 25 -28.46 -103.53 -22.26
N CYS A 26 -28.26 -104.25 -23.38
CA CYS A 26 -28.39 -103.71 -24.74
C CYS A 26 -29.81 -103.92 -25.31
N GLY A 27 -30.27 -103.00 -26.16
CA GLY A 27 -31.46 -103.15 -27.01
C GLY A 27 -31.59 -101.95 -27.95
N GLY A 28 -31.41 -102.16 -29.25
CA GLY A 28 -31.19 -101.07 -30.22
C GLY A 28 -32.46 -100.35 -30.70
N GLY A 29 -32.25 -99.13 -31.19
CA GLY A 29 -33.25 -98.29 -31.85
C GLY A 29 -32.62 -96.96 -32.28
N GLU A 30 -32.14 -96.89 -33.52
CA GLU A 30 -31.58 -95.65 -34.08
C GLU A 30 -32.71 -94.63 -34.31
N GLY A 31 -32.83 -93.68 -33.39
CA GLY A 31 -33.65 -92.48 -33.53
C GLY A 31 -32.72 -91.26 -33.53
N ASN A 32 -32.46 -90.72 -34.72
CA ASN A 32 -31.55 -89.60 -34.92
C ASN A 32 -32.02 -88.37 -34.12
N LEU A 33 -31.31 -88.02 -33.04
CA LEU A 33 -31.40 -86.68 -32.47
C LEU A 33 -30.65 -85.75 -33.42
N THR A 34 -31.37 -85.18 -34.39
CA THR A 34 -30.86 -84.06 -35.16
C THR A 34 -30.52 -82.94 -34.20
N ASP A 35 -29.26 -82.50 -34.19
CA ASP A 35 -28.89 -81.22 -33.59
C ASP A 35 -29.87 -80.14 -34.09
N PRO A 36 -30.28 -79.20 -33.24
CA PRO A 36 -31.17 -78.12 -33.67
C PRO A 36 -30.52 -77.37 -34.84
N ASP A 37 -31.29 -77.12 -35.89
CA ASP A 37 -30.81 -76.38 -37.05
C ASP A 37 -30.70 -74.89 -36.68
N LEU A 38 -29.52 -74.49 -36.20
CA LEU A 38 -29.28 -73.16 -35.63
C LEU A 38 -28.71 -72.19 -36.68
N GLY A 39 -29.30 -71.00 -36.75
CA GLY A 39 -28.80 -69.87 -37.54
C GLY A 39 -28.26 -68.74 -36.67
N ALA A 40 -27.90 -67.64 -37.33
CA ALA A 40 -27.53 -66.39 -36.70
C ALA A 40 -28.35 -65.22 -37.28
N LEU A 41 -28.52 -64.19 -36.47
CA LEU A 41 -29.21 -62.96 -36.82
C LEU A 41 -28.31 -61.77 -36.51
N GLU A 42 -28.17 -60.87 -37.48
CA GLU A 42 -27.36 -59.66 -37.37
C GLU A 42 -28.27 -58.43 -37.46
N ILE A 43 -28.34 -57.66 -36.38
CA ILE A 43 -29.29 -56.56 -36.21
C ILE A 43 -28.50 -55.26 -36.17
N THR A 44 -28.76 -54.34 -37.10
CA THR A 44 -28.12 -53.03 -37.15
C THR A 44 -29.15 -51.93 -36.85
N ALA A 45 -28.80 -51.03 -35.95
CA ALA A 45 -29.50 -49.75 -35.82
C ALA A 45 -28.84 -48.74 -36.78
N GLU A 46 -29.65 -47.99 -37.54
CA GLU A 46 -29.19 -46.90 -38.40
C GLU A 46 -29.89 -45.61 -37.96
N THR A 47 -29.19 -44.80 -37.18
CA THR A 47 -29.75 -43.57 -36.59
C THR A 47 -29.27 -42.36 -37.36
N ILE A 48 -30.24 -41.60 -37.87
CA ILE A 48 -30.03 -40.34 -38.59
C ILE A 48 -30.76 -39.19 -37.87
N GLY A 49 -30.13 -38.03 -37.80
CA GLY A 49 -30.66 -36.86 -37.10
C GLY A 49 -29.55 -35.99 -36.50
N PRO A 50 -29.85 -34.73 -36.11
CA PRO A 50 -28.88 -33.84 -35.48
C PRO A 50 -28.54 -34.24 -34.03
N GLU A 51 -29.49 -34.87 -33.32
CA GLU A 51 -29.34 -35.31 -31.91
C GLU A 51 -29.66 -36.81 -31.81
N PRO A 52 -28.71 -37.70 -32.17
CA PRO A 52 -28.89 -39.14 -32.01
C PRO A 52 -28.86 -39.55 -30.52
N ASP A 53 -29.65 -40.57 -30.18
CA ASP A 53 -29.74 -41.11 -28.82
C ASP A 53 -28.38 -41.66 -28.32
N ALA A 54 -27.79 -40.99 -27.32
CA ALA A 54 -26.48 -41.32 -26.79
C ALA A 54 -26.49 -42.56 -25.86
N ASP A 55 -27.63 -42.85 -25.22
CA ASP A 55 -27.80 -44.03 -24.36
C ASP A 55 -28.00 -45.31 -25.20
N GLY A 56 -28.42 -45.16 -26.46
CA GLY A 56 -28.62 -46.24 -27.42
C GLY A 56 -29.93 -46.99 -27.20
N TYR A 57 -30.04 -48.20 -27.76
CA TYR A 57 -31.31 -48.94 -27.81
C TYR A 57 -31.20 -50.33 -27.19
N ALA A 58 -32.34 -50.89 -26.80
CA ALA A 58 -32.47 -52.27 -26.31
C ALA A 58 -33.20 -53.14 -27.34
N VAL A 59 -32.54 -54.21 -27.80
CA VAL A 59 -33.07 -55.19 -28.75
C VAL A 59 -33.55 -56.44 -28.02
N ALA A 60 -34.86 -56.67 -28.05
CA ALA A 60 -35.52 -57.89 -27.59
C ALA A 60 -35.80 -58.84 -28.77
N ILE A 61 -35.69 -60.15 -28.53
CA ILE A 61 -36.04 -61.20 -29.50
C ILE A 61 -37.05 -62.12 -28.83
N ASP A 62 -38.20 -62.34 -29.47
CA ASP A 62 -39.34 -63.14 -28.98
C ASP A 62 -39.84 -62.75 -27.58
N GLY A 63 -39.67 -61.48 -27.20
CA GLY A 63 -40.02 -60.97 -25.87
C GLY A 63 -39.04 -61.33 -24.75
N ALA A 64 -37.91 -61.99 -25.05
CA ALA A 64 -36.82 -62.16 -24.10
C ALA A 64 -36.10 -60.82 -23.83
N GLY A 65 -35.54 -60.67 -22.62
CA GLY A 65 -34.97 -59.41 -22.13
C GLY A 65 -33.95 -58.76 -23.07
N GLY A 66 -34.06 -57.44 -23.23
CA GLY A 66 -33.34 -56.70 -24.26
C GLY A 66 -31.82 -56.64 -24.07
N ARG A 67 -31.09 -56.75 -25.18
CA ARG A 67 -29.63 -56.52 -25.25
C ARG A 67 -29.35 -55.12 -25.78
N SER A 68 -28.39 -54.40 -25.18
CA SER A 68 -28.02 -53.05 -25.62
C SER A 68 -27.33 -53.04 -27.00
N ILE A 69 -27.70 -52.09 -27.85
CA ILE A 69 -27.06 -51.78 -29.12
C ILE A 69 -26.85 -50.25 -29.20
N GLY A 70 -25.69 -49.79 -29.67
CA GLY A 70 -25.45 -48.36 -29.87
C GLY A 70 -26.30 -47.79 -31.02
N PRO A 71 -26.44 -46.45 -31.12
CA PRO A 71 -27.33 -45.82 -32.10
C PRO A 71 -26.99 -46.14 -33.57
N ASN A 72 -25.72 -46.41 -33.87
CA ASN A 72 -25.27 -46.94 -35.18
C ASN A 72 -24.53 -48.28 -35.03
N GLY A 73 -24.93 -49.07 -34.03
CA GLY A 73 -24.31 -50.35 -33.69
C GLY A 73 -24.89 -51.53 -34.48
N THR A 74 -24.11 -52.61 -34.55
CA THR A 74 -24.56 -53.92 -35.04
C THR A 74 -24.43 -54.95 -33.91
N LEU A 75 -25.53 -55.64 -33.61
CA LEU A 75 -25.62 -56.73 -32.65
C LEU A 75 -25.80 -58.06 -33.39
N ARG A 76 -24.86 -58.99 -33.19
CA ARG A 76 -24.94 -60.35 -33.72
C ARG A 76 -25.43 -61.31 -32.64
N VAL A 77 -26.42 -62.13 -32.97
CA VAL A 77 -27.00 -63.17 -32.10
C VAL A 77 -26.90 -64.51 -32.80
N GLU A 78 -26.14 -65.43 -32.23
CA GLU A 78 -25.90 -66.77 -32.79
C GLU A 78 -26.65 -67.83 -31.97
N GLY A 79 -26.92 -68.98 -32.58
CA GLY A 79 -27.59 -70.09 -31.92
C GLY A 79 -29.11 -69.97 -31.86
N LEU A 80 -29.72 -69.23 -32.79
CA LEU A 80 -31.18 -69.10 -32.89
C LEU A 80 -31.76 -70.30 -33.66
N PRO A 81 -32.81 -70.98 -33.17
CA PRO A 81 -33.48 -72.05 -33.92
C PRO A 81 -33.99 -71.59 -35.29
N SER A 82 -34.01 -72.47 -36.28
CA SER A 82 -34.64 -72.18 -37.56
C SER A 82 -36.15 -71.86 -37.41
N GLY A 83 -36.60 -70.70 -37.87
CA GLY A 83 -37.99 -70.26 -37.78
C GLY A 83 -38.17 -68.75 -37.79
N THR A 84 -39.43 -68.29 -37.69
CA THR A 84 -39.78 -66.87 -37.59
C THR A 84 -39.53 -66.35 -36.17
N HIS A 85 -38.69 -65.33 -36.05
CA HIS A 85 -38.43 -64.61 -34.81
C HIS A 85 -39.00 -63.19 -34.86
N VAL A 86 -39.54 -62.70 -33.74
CA VAL A 86 -39.98 -61.31 -33.61
C VAL A 86 -38.92 -60.50 -32.89
N VAL A 87 -38.29 -59.58 -33.60
CA VAL A 87 -37.26 -58.67 -33.07
C VAL A 87 -37.91 -57.32 -32.79
N ALA A 88 -37.70 -56.77 -31.60
CA ALA A 88 -38.15 -55.43 -31.24
C ALA A 88 -36.98 -54.56 -30.76
N LEU A 89 -36.91 -53.32 -31.26
CA LEU A 89 -35.97 -52.30 -30.83
C LEU A 89 -36.73 -51.26 -29.99
N THR A 90 -36.26 -51.03 -28.77
CA THR A 90 -36.95 -50.29 -27.71
C THR A 90 -35.99 -49.36 -26.97
N GLY A 91 -36.51 -48.43 -26.18
CA GLY A 91 -35.69 -47.51 -25.37
C GLY A 91 -35.16 -46.27 -26.09
N ALA A 92 -35.61 -45.99 -27.33
CA ALA A 92 -35.30 -44.74 -27.99
C ALA A 92 -35.92 -43.54 -27.25
N ALA A 93 -35.14 -42.46 -27.09
CA ALA A 93 -35.54 -41.20 -26.49
C ALA A 93 -36.73 -40.53 -27.20
N ASP A 94 -37.47 -39.65 -26.49
CA ASP A 94 -38.71 -39.04 -26.97
C ASP A 94 -38.56 -38.20 -28.27
N ASN A 95 -37.34 -37.73 -28.57
CA ASN A 95 -37.02 -37.02 -29.81
C ASN A 95 -36.70 -37.95 -31.01
N CYS A 96 -36.62 -39.27 -30.78
CA CYS A 96 -36.29 -40.30 -31.77
C CYS A 96 -37.51 -41.15 -32.15
N THR A 97 -37.68 -41.40 -33.45
CA THR A 97 -38.75 -42.27 -33.97
C THR A 97 -38.16 -43.45 -34.74
N VAL A 98 -38.52 -44.67 -34.33
CA VAL A 98 -38.12 -45.92 -35.01
C VAL A 98 -39.14 -46.25 -36.10
N ALA A 99 -38.66 -46.55 -37.30
CA ALA A 99 -39.51 -46.96 -38.42
C ALA A 99 -40.32 -48.25 -38.09
N ASP A 100 -41.47 -48.40 -38.74
CA ASP A 100 -42.34 -49.60 -38.66
C ASP A 100 -42.63 -50.10 -37.24
N ARG A 101 -42.89 -49.17 -36.32
CA ARG A 101 -43.24 -49.40 -34.91
C ARG A 101 -42.15 -50.09 -34.07
N GLY A 102 -40.91 -50.14 -34.56
CA GLY A 102 -39.79 -50.72 -33.82
C GLY A 102 -39.90 -52.23 -33.61
N SER A 103 -40.67 -52.97 -34.42
CA SER A 103 -40.72 -54.43 -34.35
C SER A 103 -40.87 -55.09 -35.72
N ALA A 104 -40.06 -56.09 -36.02
CA ALA A 104 -40.07 -56.82 -37.28
C ALA A 104 -40.02 -58.34 -37.04
N ALA A 105 -40.78 -59.10 -37.84
CA ALA A 105 -40.68 -60.55 -37.90
C ALA A 105 -39.66 -60.95 -38.98
N ILE A 106 -38.75 -61.86 -38.68
CA ILE A 106 -37.68 -62.30 -39.59
C ILE A 106 -37.50 -63.81 -39.51
N ASP A 107 -37.43 -64.47 -40.67
CA ASP A 107 -37.20 -65.92 -40.75
C ASP A 107 -35.68 -66.21 -40.71
N VAL A 108 -35.24 -66.92 -39.67
CA VAL A 108 -33.87 -67.42 -39.55
C VAL A 108 -33.80 -68.84 -40.09
N VAL A 109 -32.83 -69.12 -40.97
CA VAL A 109 -32.57 -70.45 -41.54
C VAL A 109 -31.26 -70.98 -40.97
N GLY A 110 -31.22 -72.25 -40.57
CA GLY A 110 -30.04 -72.85 -39.96
C GLY A 110 -28.80 -72.84 -40.86
N GLY A 111 -27.63 -72.72 -40.26
CA GLY A 111 -26.35 -72.55 -40.94
C GLY A 111 -26.16 -71.21 -41.67
N SER A 112 -27.15 -70.31 -41.68
CA SER A 112 -27.10 -69.00 -42.33
C SER A 112 -27.05 -67.83 -41.34
N THR A 113 -26.60 -66.66 -41.80
CA THR A 113 -26.82 -65.38 -41.11
C THR A 113 -27.83 -64.56 -41.90
N VAL A 114 -28.91 -64.13 -41.24
CA VAL A 114 -29.87 -63.16 -41.80
C VAL A 114 -29.62 -61.79 -41.17
N ALA A 115 -29.79 -60.71 -41.94
CA ALA A 115 -29.58 -59.34 -41.48
C ALA A 115 -30.90 -58.57 -41.38
N LEU A 116 -31.08 -57.83 -40.28
CA LEU A 116 -32.22 -56.95 -40.03
C LEU A 116 -31.70 -55.54 -39.72
N ARG A 117 -32.37 -54.51 -40.25
CA ARG A 117 -32.01 -53.10 -40.02
C ARG A 117 -33.19 -52.34 -39.45
N PHE A 118 -32.96 -51.56 -38.41
CA PHE A 118 -33.91 -50.61 -37.86
C PHE A 118 -33.44 -49.19 -38.17
N ALA A 119 -34.20 -48.46 -38.99
CA ALA A 119 -33.97 -47.04 -39.20
C ALA A 119 -34.58 -46.23 -38.05
N VAL A 120 -33.78 -45.37 -37.42
CA VAL A 120 -34.20 -44.46 -36.37
C VAL A 120 -33.97 -43.02 -36.83
N VAL A 121 -34.99 -42.17 -36.73
CA VAL A 121 -34.91 -40.75 -37.09
C VAL A 121 -35.10 -39.91 -35.85
N CYS A 122 -34.02 -39.28 -35.40
CA CYS A 122 -34.02 -38.35 -34.29
C CYS A 122 -34.13 -36.90 -34.78
N ARG A 123 -34.87 -36.08 -34.02
CA ARG A 123 -35.05 -34.64 -34.26
C ARG A 123 -34.32 -33.88 -33.16
N ALA A 124 -33.93 -32.64 -33.46
CA ALA A 124 -33.44 -31.75 -32.42
C ALA A 124 -34.54 -31.49 -31.38
N ALA A 125 -34.20 -31.55 -30.09
CA ALA A 125 -35.10 -31.25 -28.98
C ALA A 125 -34.97 -29.77 -28.54
N THR A 126 -33.83 -29.15 -28.79
CA THR A 126 -33.49 -27.78 -28.39
C THR A 126 -33.07 -26.92 -29.60
N GLY A 127 -33.08 -25.61 -29.44
CA GLY A 127 -32.54 -24.64 -30.39
C GLY A 127 -31.41 -23.82 -29.78
N ALA A 128 -30.87 -22.87 -30.55
CA ALA A 128 -29.78 -22.01 -30.11
C ALA A 128 -30.04 -20.52 -30.41
N VAL A 129 -29.43 -19.64 -29.61
CA VAL A 129 -29.39 -18.18 -29.85
C VAL A 129 -27.94 -17.76 -30.03
N GLN A 130 -27.61 -17.18 -31.18
CA GLN A 130 -26.32 -16.55 -31.42
C GLN A 130 -26.43 -15.05 -31.11
N LEU A 131 -25.81 -14.59 -30.04
CA LEU A 131 -25.87 -13.21 -29.58
C LEU A 131 -24.56 -12.49 -29.89
N THR A 132 -24.63 -11.38 -30.62
CA THR A 132 -23.48 -10.53 -30.95
C THR A 132 -23.65 -9.18 -30.26
N THR A 133 -22.62 -8.74 -29.54
CA THR A 133 -22.53 -7.40 -28.96
C THR A 133 -21.73 -6.47 -29.86
N SER A 134 -22.03 -5.18 -29.81
CA SER A 134 -21.20 -4.14 -30.42
C SER A 134 -21.28 -2.85 -29.61
N THR A 135 -20.14 -2.18 -29.43
CA THR A 135 -20.08 -0.94 -28.64
C THR A 135 -19.30 0.14 -29.40
N GLY A 136 -19.72 1.39 -29.23
CA GLY A 136 -19.01 2.56 -29.77
C GLY A 136 -17.62 2.79 -29.16
N PRO A 137 -16.88 3.83 -29.59
CA PRO A 137 -15.47 4.05 -29.23
C PRO A 137 -15.18 4.33 -27.74
N ASN A 138 -16.20 4.60 -26.92
CA ASN A 138 -16.08 4.76 -25.45
C ASN A 138 -16.53 3.48 -24.74
N ALA A 139 -16.11 2.31 -25.23
CA ALA A 139 -16.69 1.04 -24.81
C ALA A 139 -16.45 0.74 -23.32
N ASP A 140 -17.43 0.06 -22.73
CA ASP A 140 -17.41 -0.43 -21.35
C ASP A 140 -16.25 -1.43 -21.14
N THR A 141 -15.18 -1.03 -20.47
CA THR A 141 -13.98 -1.89 -20.32
C THR A 141 -14.25 -3.15 -19.50
N ASP A 142 -15.28 -3.13 -18.67
CA ASP A 142 -15.61 -4.19 -17.73
C ASP A 142 -16.47 -5.29 -18.41
N GLY A 143 -16.96 -5.00 -19.62
CA GLY A 143 -17.83 -5.88 -20.40
C GLY A 143 -19.30 -5.84 -19.93
N TYR A 144 -20.09 -6.80 -20.39
CA TYR A 144 -21.50 -6.90 -20.06
C TYR A 144 -21.83 -8.25 -19.44
N SER A 145 -22.94 -8.35 -18.72
CA SER A 145 -23.51 -9.63 -18.27
C SER A 145 -24.69 -10.02 -19.16
N LEU A 146 -24.70 -11.28 -19.63
CA LEU A 146 -25.75 -11.80 -20.50
C LEU A 146 -26.97 -12.26 -19.69
N LEU A 147 -28.10 -11.61 -19.91
CA LEU A 147 -29.42 -11.97 -19.37
C LEU A 147 -30.14 -12.92 -20.32
N VAL A 148 -30.69 -14.01 -19.78
CA VAL A 148 -31.66 -14.88 -20.46
C VAL A 148 -32.86 -15.11 -19.52
N ASP A 149 -34.06 -14.75 -19.97
CA ASP A 149 -35.31 -14.84 -19.21
C ASP A 149 -35.26 -14.13 -17.84
N GLY A 150 -34.55 -13.01 -17.79
CA GLY A 150 -34.35 -12.20 -16.59
C GLY A 150 -33.30 -12.73 -15.60
N ALA A 151 -32.62 -13.84 -15.92
CA ALA A 151 -31.53 -14.39 -15.12
C ALA A 151 -30.17 -14.17 -15.81
N GLU A 152 -29.17 -13.71 -15.05
CA GLU A 152 -27.79 -13.58 -15.53
C GLU A 152 -27.15 -14.96 -15.72
N ARG A 153 -26.35 -15.11 -16.77
CA ARG A 153 -25.72 -16.39 -17.16
C ARG A 153 -24.21 -16.37 -17.13
N GLN A 154 -23.61 -15.44 -17.87
CA GLN A 154 -22.16 -15.32 -18.05
C GLN A 154 -21.80 -13.90 -18.49
N PRO A 155 -20.55 -13.44 -18.26
CA PRO A 155 -20.06 -12.24 -18.91
C PRO A 155 -19.96 -12.42 -20.43
N ILE A 156 -20.00 -11.30 -21.15
CA ILE A 156 -19.83 -11.18 -22.60
C ILE A 156 -19.18 -9.82 -22.90
N GLY A 157 -18.11 -9.82 -23.69
CA GLY A 157 -17.35 -8.62 -24.03
C GLY A 157 -18.11 -7.62 -24.90
N VAL A 158 -17.53 -6.44 -25.09
CA VAL A 158 -18.14 -5.30 -25.80
C VAL A 158 -18.30 -5.45 -27.31
N ALA A 159 -17.62 -6.43 -27.91
CA ALA A 159 -17.65 -6.76 -29.33
C ALA A 159 -17.47 -8.28 -29.54
N GLU A 160 -18.19 -9.07 -28.74
CA GLU A 160 -18.10 -10.54 -28.70
C GLU A 160 -19.30 -11.18 -29.39
N THR A 161 -19.17 -12.45 -29.79
CA THR A 161 -20.31 -13.27 -30.24
C THR A 161 -20.35 -14.58 -29.47
N VAL A 162 -21.43 -14.79 -28.73
CA VAL A 162 -21.69 -15.97 -27.90
C VAL A 162 -22.80 -16.82 -28.53
N LEU A 163 -22.65 -18.14 -28.49
CA LEU A 163 -23.70 -19.09 -28.91
C LEU A 163 -24.29 -19.76 -27.66
N LEU A 164 -25.54 -19.44 -27.35
CA LEU A 164 -26.33 -20.12 -26.33
C LEU A 164 -26.98 -21.36 -26.96
N GLN A 165 -26.51 -22.54 -26.59
CA GLN A 165 -27.05 -23.83 -27.02
C GLN A 165 -28.09 -24.36 -26.01
N ASP A 166 -28.75 -25.47 -26.36
CA ASP A 166 -29.66 -26.22 -25.50
C ASP A 166 -30.87 -25.45 -24.94
N LEU A 167 -31.32 -24.41 -25.67
CA LEU A 167 -32.50 -23.64 -25.28
C LEU A 167 -33.80 -24.38 -25.67
N PRO A 168 -34.79 -24.49 -24.77
CA PRO A 168 -36.09 -25.06 -25.10
C PRO A 168 -36.76 -24.34 -26.28
N PRO A 169 -37.55 -25.03 -27.13
CA PRO A 169 -38.34 -24.37 -28.16
C PRO A 169 -39.47 -23.54 -27.54
N GLY A 170 -39.52 -22.24 -27.83
CA GLY A 170 -40.45 -21.32 -27.17
C GLY A 170 -40.08 -19.85 -27.31
N ALA A 171 -40.82 -18.99 -26.61
CA ALA A 171 -40.51 -17.57 -26.49
C ALA A 171 -39.58 -17.35 -25.30
N HIS A 172 -38.45 -16.69 -25.55
CA HIS A 172 -37.43 -16.31 -24.59
C HIS A 172 -37.17 -14.80 -24.66
N THR A 173 -36.43 -14.28 -23.69
CA THR A 173 -35.91 -12.91 -23.69
C THR A 173 -34.41 -12.90 -23.48
N VAL A 174 -33.68 -12.13 -24.27
CA VAL A 174 -32.20 -12.02 -24.21
C VAL A 174 -31.77 -10.56 -24.12
N GLY A 175 -30.87 -10.24 -23.20
CA GLY A 175 -30.48 -8.85 -22.91
C GLY A 175 -29.10 -8.73 -22.28
N LEU A 176 -28.71 -7.50 -21.96
CA LEU A 176 -27.46 -7.19 -21.27
C LEU A 176 -27.73 -6.43 -19.97
N SER A 177 -27.03 -6.81 -18.90
CA SER A 177 -26.90 -6.10 -17.63
C SER A 177 -25.42 -5.74 -17.39
N GLY A 178 -25.15 -5.04 -16.27
CA GLY A 178 -23.78 -4.66 -15.89
C GLY A 178 -23.19 -3.47 -16.66
N LEU A 179 -24.00 -2.73 -17.43
CA LEU A 179 -23.52 -1.54 -18.16
C LEU A 179 -23.00 -0.47 -17.19
N ALA A 180 -21.83 0.09 -17.52
CA ALA A 180 -21.30 1.32 -16.96
C ALA A 180 -22.30 2.49 -17.07
N ALA A 181 -22.25 3.41 -16.10
CA ALA A 181 -23.26 4.46 -15.93
C ALA A 181 -23.41 5.44 -17.11
N ASN A 182 -22.41 5.51 -18.01
CA ASN A 182 -22.42 6.31 -19.23
C ASN A 182 -22.88 5.53 -20.49
N CYS A 183 -23.21 4.24 -20.36
CA CYS A 183 -23.60 3.35 -21.45
C CYS A 183 -25.10 3.03 -21.45
N ARG A 184 -25.69 2.89 -22.64
CA ARG A 184 -27.08 2.44 -22.86
C ARG A 184 -27.16 1.45 -24.03
N ILE A 185 -28.05 0.46 -23.93
CA ILE A 185 -28.40 -0.41 -25.07
C ILE A 185 -29.32 0.34 -26.03
N GLU A 186 -29.07 0.21 -27.33
CA GLU A 186 -29.96 0.73 -28.37
C GLU A 186 -31.14 -0.22 -28.61
N GLY A 187 -32.36 0.32 -28.56
CA GLY A 187 -33.60 -0.45 -28.71
C GLY A 187 -33.98 -1.23 -27.45
N ASP A 188 -34.82 -2.26 -27.60
CA ASP A 188 -35.32 -3.03 -26.47
C ASP A 188 -34.20 -3.79 -25.74
N ASN A 189 -34.27 -3.85 -24.41
CA ASN A 189 -33.41 -4.65 -23.55
C ASN A 189 -34.20 -5.05 -22.28
N PRO A 190 -34.47 -6.35 -22.03
CA PRO A 190 -34.15 -7.50 -22.88
C PRO A 190 -35.04 -7.58 -24.13
N ARG A 191 -34.53 -8.17 -25.21
CA ARG A 191 -35.25 -8.39 -26.48
C ARG A 191 -35.99 -9.72 -26.49
N PRO A 192 -37.24 -9.78 -27.00
CA PRO A 192 -37.94 -11.03 -27.21
C PRO A 192 -37.32 -11.81 -28.39
N VAL A 193 -37.18 -13.12 -28.24
CA VAL A 193 -36.69 -14.03 -29.28
C VAL A 193 -37.48 -15.35 -29.24
N THR A 194 -37.80 -15.91 -30.40
CA THR A 194 -38.45 -17.22 -30.51
C THR A 194 -37.42 -18.26 -30.91
N VAL A 195 -37.19 -19.24 -30.04
CA VAL A 195 -36.28 -20.37 -30.29
C VAL A 195 -37.06 -21.52 -30.93
N VAL A 196 -36.52 -22.06 -32.03
CA VAL A 196 -37.07 -23.21 -32.76
C VAL A 196 -36.07 -24.37 -32.68
N ALA A 197 -36.57 -25.58 -32.46
CA ALA A 197 -35.72 -26.76 -32.31
C ALA A 197 -34.86 -27.02 -33.55
N GLY A 198 -33.54 -27.17 -33.37
CA GLY A 198 -32.56 -27.38 -34.43
C GLY A 198 -32.17 -26.13 -35.23
N GLU A 199 -32.74 -24.96 -34.92
CA GLU A 199 -32.37 -23.69 -35.56
C GLU A 199 -31.50 -22.83 -34.63
N THR A 200 -30.70 -21.95 -35.23
CA THR A 200 -29.95 -20.91 -34.52
C THR A 200 -30.48 -19.54 -34.93
N VAL A 201 -31.01 -18.77 -33.97
CA VAL A 201 -31.50 -17.41 -34.20
C VAL A 201 -30.46 -16.38 -33.79
N ALA A 202 -30.14 -15.44 -34.68
CA ALA A 202 -29.14 -14.41 -34.44
C ALA A 202 -29.76 -13.14 -33.84
N VAL A 203 -29.16 -12.60 -32.77
CA VAL A 203 -29.61 -11.38 -32.08
C VAL A 203 -28.43 -10.43 -31.87
N GLY A 204 -28.51 -9.21 -32.43
CA GLY A 204 -27.50 -8.17 -32.22
C GLY A 204 -27.94 -7.18 -31.13
N LEU A 205 -27.09 -6.95 -30.12
CA LEU A 205 -27.29 -5.94 -29.06
C LEU A 205 -26.17 -4.89 -29.15
N ALA A 206 -26.56 -3.68 -29.58
CA ALA A 206 -25.64 -2.55 -29.69
C ALA A 206 -25.71 -1.67 -28.43
N ALA A 207 -24.55 -1.25 -27.94
CA ALA A 207 -24.41 -0.34 -26.82
C ALA A 207 -23.75 0.98 -27.26
N VAL A 208 -24.31 2.10 -26.81
CA VAL A 208 -23.75 3.44 -27.03
C VAL A 208 -23.37 4.02 -25.68
N CYS A 209 -22.10 4.38 -25.55
CA CYS A 209 -21.51 4.99 -24.38
C CYS A 209 -21.14 6.44 -24.68
N ASP A 210 -21.72 7.36 -23.94
CA ASP A 210 -21.37 8.77 -24.03
C ASP A 210 -19.97 8.97 -23.41
N PRO A 211 -19.09 9.81 -24.00
CA PRO A 211 -17.75 10.00 -23.46
C PRO A 211 -17.81 10.65 -22.07
N PRO A 212 -16.94 10.27 -21.11
CA PRO A 212 -16.83 11.00 -19.87
C PRO A 212 -16.46 12.46 -20.17
N PRO A 213 -17.07 13.45 -19.48
CA PRO A 213 -16.66 14.85 -19.64
C PRO A 213 -15.18 14.97 -19.29
N LEU A 214 -14.41 15.69 -20.12
CA LEU A 214 -12.99 15.91 -19.89
C LEU A 214 -12.80 16.60 -18.54
N ALA A 215 -12.32 15.85 -17.54
CA ALA A 215 -12.09 16.35 -16.18
C ALA A 215 -10.84 17.25 -16.08
N THR A 216 -10.52 17.97 -17.16
CA THR A 216 -9.38 18.87 -17.28
C THR A 216 -9.76 20.13 -18.05
N GLY A 217 -9.20 21.27 -17.66
CA GLY A 217 -9.30 22.55 -18.38
C GLY A 217 -7.93 23.13 -18.70
N THR A 218 -7.91 24.44 -18.94
CA THR A 218 -6.70 25.23 -19.19
C THR A 218 -6.62 26.40 -18.21
N LEU A 219 -5.45 26.60 -17.59
CA LEU A 219 -5.11 27.82 -16.88
C LEU A 219 -4.28 28.73 -17.79
N ARG A 220 -4.61 30.01 -17.88
CA ARG A 220 -3.75 31.02 -18.50
C ARG A 220 -3.25 32.01 -17.44
N VAL A 221 -1.94 32.04 -17.22
CA VAL A 221 -1.29 33.01 -16.34
C VAL A 221 -0.76 34.18 -17.17
N THR A 222 -1.14 35.39 -16.80
CA THR A 222 -0.71 36.64 -17.41
C THR A 222 0.06 37.47 -16.38
N THR A 223 1.20 37.99 -16.77
CA THR A 223 2.00 38.95 -15.98
C THR A 223 2.00 40.29 -16.69
N ALA A 224 1.79 41.37 -15.92
CA ALA A 224 1.87 42.74 -16.40
C ALA A 224 2.75 43.54 -15.43
N THR A 225 4.00 43.80 -15.82
CA THR A 225 4.97 44.52 -14.99
C THR A 225 5.15 45.95 -15.48
N THR A 226 5.01 46.89 -14.56
CA THR A 226 5.15 48.33 -14.80
C THR A 226 6.20 48.94 -13.86
N GLY A 227 6.74 50.10 -14.22
CA GLY A 227 7.76 50.81 -13.46
C GLY A 227 9.13 50.83 -14.14
N ALA A 228 10.17 51.14 -13.38
CA ALA A 228 11.56 51.15 -13.83
C ALA A 228 12.30 49.91 -13.31
N ASP A 229 13.48 49.64 -13.88
CA ASP A 229 14.38 48.53 -13.50
C ASP A 229 13.63 47.20 -13.33
N LEU A 230 12.90 46.85 -14.40
CA LEU A 230 12.14 45.62 -14.52
C LEU A 230 13.05 44.41 -14.31
N ASP A 231 12.55 43.41 -13.59
CA ASP A 231 13.22 42.14 -13.35
C ASP A 231 13.72 41.50 -14.68
N PRO A 232 15.05 41.43 -14.92
CA PRO A 232 15.59 40.94 -16.18
C PRO A 232 15.59 39.42 -16.29
N ASP A 233 15.53 38.70 -15.16
CA ASP A 233 15.44 37.23 -15.12
C ASP A 233 13.98 36.75 -15.31
N GLY A 234 13.01 37.64 -15.05
CA GLY A 234 11.59 37.35 -15.12
C GLY A 234 11.12 36.50 -13.93
N PHE A 235 9.85 36.09 -13.96
CA PHE A 235 9.23 35.41 -12.83
C PHE A 235 9.06 33.91 -13.10
N ARG A 236 8.64 33.19 -12.06
CA ARG A 236 8.12 31.83 -12.19
C ARG A 236 6.78 31.74 -11.48
N PHE A 237 5.85 30.95 -11.99
CA PHE A 237 4.61 30.64 -11.28
C PHE A 237 4.57 29.18 -10.89
N ARG A 238 3.88 28.88 -9.79
CA ARG A 238 3.58 27.54 -9.32
C ARG A 238 2.08 27.35 -9.29
N ILE A 239 1.63 26.16 -9.67
CA ILE A 239 0.25 25.69 -9.47
C ILE A 239 0.33 24.63 -8.38
N ASP A 240 -0.36 24.86 -7.26
CA ASP A 240 -0.31 24.03 -6.05
C ASP A 240 1.13 23.73 -5.61
N GLU A 241 1.48 22.46 -5.39
CA GLU A 241 2.83 22.01 -5.03
C GLU A 241 3.68 21.55 -6.23
N ALA A 242 3.24 21.80 -7.46
CA ALA A 242 3.90 21.32 -8.67
C ALA A 242 5.25 22.03 -8.96
N GLN A 243 5.95 21.55 -9.99
CA GLN A 243 7.20 22.18 -10.45
C GLN A 243 6.94 23.59 -11.02
N GLU A 244 7.82 24.53 -10.68
CA GLU A 244 7.74 25.94 -11.10
C GLU A 244 7.91 26.10 -12.62
N GLN A 245 7.09 26.96 -13.24
CA GLN A 245 7.15 27.27 -14.66
C GLN A 245 7.56 28.74 -14.88
N PRO A 246 8.45 29.05 -15.84
CA PRO A 246 8.87 30.42 -16.11
C PRO A 246 7.79 31.24 -16.82
N VAL A 247 7.72 32.53 -16.48
CA VAL A 247 6.87 33.53 -17.15
C VAL A 247 7.60 34.88 -17.16
N GLY A 248 7.74 35.49 -18.35
CA GLY A 248 8.42 36.78 -18.47
C GLY A 248 7.67 37.92 -17.76
N ALA A 249 8.31 39.09 -17.60
CA ALA A 249 7.72 40.22 -16.87
C ALA A 249 6.42 40.78 -17.49
N ASN A 250 6.24 40.65 -18.81
CA ASN A 250 5.04 41.08 -19.54
C ASN A 250 4.61 39.98 -20.52
N ALA A 251 4.16 38.84 -19.99
CA ALA A 251 3.98 37.60 -20.76
C ALA A 251 2.66 36.89 -20.42
N VAL A 252 2.29 35.95 -21.29
CA VAL A 252 1.13 35.07 -21.13
C VAL A 252 1.58 33.63 -21.35
N VAL A 253 1.33 32.76 -20.36
CA VAL A 253 1.59 31.32 -20.43
C VAL A 253 0.27 30.58 -20.25
N SER A 254 0.03 29.52 -21.03
CA SER A 254 -1.18 28.69 -20.92
C SER A 254 -0.80 27.24 -20.63
N VAL A 255 -1.36 26.68 -19.57
CA VAL A 255 -1.16 25.32 -19.07
C VAL A 255 -2.46 24.55 -19.31
N ALA A 256 -2.48 23.70 -20.33
CA ALA A 256 -3.62 22.85 -20.67
C ALA A 256 -3.50 21.47 -20.00
N GLY A 257 -4.64 20.79 -19.82
CA GLY A 257 -4.68 19.47 -19.19
C GLY A 257 -4.60 19.50 -17.66
N LEU A 258 -4.79 20.67 -17.05
CA LEU A 258 -4.90 20.83 -15.60
C LEU A 258 -6.27 20.30 -15.13
N ALA A 259 -6.34 19.64 -13.98
CA ALA A 259 -7.58 19.05 -13.48
C ALA A 259 -8.71 20.10 -13.37
N ALA A 260 -9.95 19.67 -13.56
CA ALA A 260 -11.13 20.51 -13.34
C ALA A 260 -11.45 20.52 -11.85
N GLY A 261 -11.37 21.70 -11.21
CA GLY A 261 -11.48 21.82 -9.76
C GLY A 261 -10.80 23.07 -9.21
N ALA A 262 -10.70 23.15 -7.89
CA ALA A 262 -9.99 24.23 -7.22
C ALA A 262 -8.48 24.04 -7.32
N HIS A 263 -7.76 25.10 -7.71
CA HIS A 263 -6.31 25.17 -7.77
C HIS A 263 -5.83 26.46 -7.14
N THR A 264 -4.63 26.43 -6.57
CA THR A 264 -3.91 27.61 -6.07
C THR A 264 -2.79 27.97 -7.04
N VAL A 265 -2.65 29.25 -7.36
CA VAL A 265 -1.58 29.76 -8.22
C VAL A 265 -0.79 30.81 -7.45
N GLY A 266 0.53 30.74 -7.51
CA GLY A 266 1.42 31.71 -6.87
C GLY A 266 2.54 32.18 -7.80
N LEU A 267 2.88 33.47 -7.77
CA LEU A 267 4.06 34.01 -8.45
C LEU A 267 5.28 33.98 -7.49
N LEU A 268 6.44 33.62 -8.02
CA LEU A 268 7.71 33.47 -7.33
C LEU A 268 8.85 34.12 -8.14
N GLY A 269 9.98 34.35 -7.47
CA GLY A 269 11.16 34.93 -8.12
C GLY A 269 10.98 36.41 -8.49
N VAL A 270 10.20 37.16 -7.71
CA VAL A 270 10.03 38.60 -7.88
C VAL A 270 11.23 39.31 -7.24
N ALA A 271 11.99 40.08 -8.03
CA ALA A 271 13.12 40.87 -7.53
C ALA A 271 12.74 41.82 -6.39
N ALA A 272 13.71 42.15 -5.52
CA ALA A 272 13.49 42.91 -4.28
C ALA A 272 12.98 44.34 -4.49
N ASN A 273 13.18 44.93 -5.67
CA ASN A 273 12.64 46.23 -6.06
C ASN A 273 11.22 46.14 -6.65
N CYS A 274 10.65 44.93 -6.79
CA CYS A 274 9.35 44.69 -7.40
C CYS A 274 8.34 44.16 -6.37
N THR A 275 7.07 44.55 -6.54
CA THR A 275 5.95 44.14 -5.68
C THR A 275 4.79 43.61 -6.50
N VAL A 276 4.22 42.47 -6.10
CA VAL A 276 2.99 41.92 -6.68
C VAL A 276 1.79 42.66 -6.08
N GLY A 277 0.91 43.19 -6.93
CA GLY A 277 -0.31 43.87 -6.50
C GLY A 277 -1.44 42.88 -6.21
N GLY A 278 -2.00 42.95 -5.01
CA GLY A 278 -3.08 42.07 -4.55
C GLY A 278 -2.56 40.83 -3.81
N GLU A 279 -3.40 39.81 -3.70
CA GLU A 279 -3.02 38.52 -3.12
C GLU A 279 -2.14 37.74 -4.11
N ASN A 280 -0.92 37.37 -3.71
CA ASN A 280 -0.01 36.62 -4.57
C ASN A 280 -0.44 35.14 -4.76
N LEU A 281 -1.07 34.55 -3.75
CA LEU A 281 -1.64 33.20 -3.81
C LEU A 281 -3.12 33.31 -4.18
N VAL A 282 -3.44 33.05 -5.44
CA VAL A 282 -4.80 33.16 -6.00
C VAL A 282 -5.44 31.78 -6.07
N SER A 283 -6.54 31.60 -5.35
CA SER A 283 -7.40 30.43 -5.50
C SER A 283 -8.33 30.61 -6.71
N ILE A 284 -8.27 29.67 -7.66
CA ILE A 284 -9.09 29.62 -8.87
C ILE A 284 -9.89 28.33 -8.92
N THR A 285 -10.92 28.29 -9.77
CA THR A 285 -11.56 27.03 -10.18
C THR A 285 -11.39 26.87 -11.68
N VAL A 286 -10.71 25.80 -12.09
CA VAL A 286 -10.49 25.44 -13.50
C VAL A 286 -11.75 24.73 -14.01
N PRO A 287 -12.47 25.28 -15.00
CA PRO A 287 -13.63 24.61 -15.58
C PRO A 287 -13.20 23.47 -16.53
N ALA A 288 -13.93 22.35 -16.47
CA ALA A 288 -13.81 21.25 -17.43
C ALA A 288 -13.98 21.76 -18.89
N ASP A 289 -13.03 21.42 -19.77
CA ASP A 289 -12.94 21.88 -21.17
C ASP A 289 -13.01 23.41 -21.36
N GLY A 290 -12.75 24.20 -20.31
CA GLY A 290 -12.74 25.66 -20.34
C GLY A 290 -11.37 26.24 -20.04
N THR A 291 -11.24 27.56 -20.21
CA THR A 291 -10.06 28.32 -19.81
C THR A 291 -10.39 29.25 -18.64
N VAL A 292 -9.53 29.30 -17.63
CA VAL A 292 -9.56 30.31 -16.56
C VAL A 292 -8.29 31.16 -16.65
N ASP A 293 -8.45 32.49 -16.59
CA ASP A 293 -7.34 33.44 -16.64
C ASP A 293 -6.97 33.91 -15.22
N VAL A 294 -5.66 33.98 -14.92
CA VAL A 294 -5.08 34.62 -13.72
C VAL A 294 -4.16 35.73 -14.19
N SER A 295 -4.29 36.92 -13.60
CA SER A 295 -3.47 38.09 -13.96
C SER A 295 -2.73 38.65 -12.74
N TYR A 296 -1.41 38.64 -12.79
CA TYR A 296 -0.54 39.31 -11.81
C TYR A 296 -0.12 40.68 -12.35
N ALA A 297 -0.52 41.73 -11.64
CA ALA A 297 0.07 43.05 -11.81
C ALA A 297 1.30 43.16 -10.92
N VAL A 298 2.46 43.48 -11.48
CA VAL A 298 3.71 43.68 -10.75
C VAL A 298 4.17 45.12 -10.96
N THR A 299 4.63 45.78 -9.89
CA THR A 299 5.16 47.15 -9.96
C THR A 299 6.58 47.15 -9.42
N CYS A 300 7.53 47.52 -10.28
CA CYS A 300 8.94 47.67 -9.94
C CYS A 300 9.29 49.13 -9.67
N SER A 301 9.92 49.39 -8.53
CA SER A 301 10.58 50.66 -8.28
C SER A 301 11.98 50.66 -8.91
N PRO A 302 12.51 51.83 -9.29
CA PRO A 302 13.91 52.00 -9.61
C PRO A 302 14.83 51.33 -8.57
N ALA A 303 15.93 50.75 -9.03
CA ALA A 303 16.86 49.96 -8.23
C ALA A 303 18.17 50.71 -7.91
N THR A 304 18.39 51.90 -8.46
CA THR A 304 19.55 52.78 -8.20
C THR A 304 19.12 54.23 -7.97
N GLY A 305 19.99 55.03 -7.34
CA GLY A 305 19.81 56.47 -7.10
C GLY A 305 21.03 57.31 -7.53
N GLU A 306 20.95 58.62 -7.32
CA GLU A 306 22.04 59.56 -7.64
C GLU A 306 22.63 60.16 -6.36
N LEU A 307 23.92 60.50 -6.39
CA LEU A 307 24.61 61.21 -5.31
C LEU A 307 25.25 62.49 -5.84
N ARG A 308 24.79 63.64 -5.34
CA ARG A 308 25.35 64.95 -5.63
C ARG A 308 26.21 65.44 -4.47
N VAL A 309 27.52 65.50 -4.67
CA VAL A 309 28.43 66.17 -3.74
C VAL A 309 28.48 67.66 -4.08
N THR A 310 28.56 68.50 -3.06
CA THR A 310 28.71 69.96 -3.15
C THR A 310 29.72 70.42 -2.12
N THR A 311 30.56 71.37 -2.48
CA THR A 311 31.55 72.01 -1.59
C THR A 311 31.21 73.48 -1.45
N ARG A 312 31.44 74.03 -0.26
CA ARG A 312 31.26 75.45 0.07
C ARG A 312 32.34 75.84 1.05
N THR A 313 33.13 76.86 0.71
CA THR A 313 34.29 77.26 1.52
C THR A 313 34.13 78.68 2.01
N THR A 314 34.30 78.90 3.31
CA THR A 314 34.23 80.20 3.98
C THR A 314 35.41 80.37 4.94
N GLY A 315 35.63 81.59 5.45
CA GLY A 315 36.86 81.94 6.17
C GLY A 315 37.98 82.48 5.26
N SER A 316 39.13 82.77 5.88
CA SER A 316 40.31 83.35 5.22
C SER A 316 41.58 83.11 6.05
N PRO A 317 42.72 82.73 5.45
CA PRO A 317 42.90 82.40 4.02
C PRO A 317 42.07 81.19 3.57
N ARG A 318 41.95 81.01 2.26
CA ARG A 318 41.25 79.86 1.64
C ARG A 318 42.26 78.96 0.98
N ASP A 319 41.89 77.69 0.86
CA ASP A 319 42.64 76.66 0.17
C ASP A 319 43.06 77.07 -1.27
N PRO A 320 44.35 76.94 -1.64
CA PRO A 320 44.85 77.31 -2.96
C PRO A 320 44.70 76.24 -4.06
N ASP A 321 44.56 74.94 -3.73
CA ASP A 321 44.73 73.84 -4.69
C ASP A 321 43.43 73.05 -5.00
N ASP A 322 42.27 73.54 -4.52
CA ASP A 322 40.94 72.89 -4.60
C ASP A 322 40.90 71.49 -3.90
N TYR A 323 39.82 70.71 -4.03
CA TYR A 323 39.60 69.48 -3.24
C TYR A 323 39.45 68.22 -4.10
N GLU A 324 39.54 67.06 -3.45
CA GLU A 324 39.23 65.75 -4.04
C GLU A 324 38.16 65.01 -3.23
N VAL A 325 37.27 64.28 -3.91
CA VAL A 325 36.24 63.43 -3.27
C VAL A 325 36.36 61.97 -3.68
N SER A 326 36.29 61.06 -2.70
CA SER A 326 36.24 59.60 -2.89
C SER A 326 34.94 59.03 -2.32
N ILE A 327 34.29 58.11 -3.03
CA ILE A 327 33.11 57.34 -2.57
C ILE A 327 33.55 55.90 -2.26
N ASP A 328 33.20 55.39 -1.09
CA ASP A 328 33.47 54.00 -0.64
C ASP A 328 34.93 53.54 -0.84
N ASP A 329 35.89 54.42 -0.51
CA ASP A 329 37.33 54.21 -0.71
C ASP A 329 37.75 53.97 -2.18
N GLY A 330 36.88 54.29 -3.14
CA GLY A 330 37.16 54.30 -4.56
C GLY A 330 38.08 55.43 -5.03
N ALA A 331 38.34 55.47 -6.35
CA ALA A 331 39.23 56.45 -6.95
C ALA A 331 38.75 57.90 -6.71
N ALA A 332 39.69 58.78 -6.32
CA ALA A 332 39.39 60.18 -6.04
C ALA A 332 39.05 60.97 -7.32
N LEU A 333 38.07 61.86 -7.21
CA LEU A 333 37.59 62.74 -8.27
C LEU A 333 37.74 64.20 -7.81
N SER A 334 38.36 65.05 -8.63
CA SER A 334 38.60 66.46 -8.28
C SER A 334 37.29 67.28 -8.25
N ILE A 335 37.15 68.14 -7.24
CA ILE A 335 36.00 69.03 -7.05
C ILE A 335 36.47 70.40 -6.51
N GLY A 336 36.11 71.48 -7.20
CA GLY A 336 36.53 72.83 -6.82
C GLY A 336 36.00 73.27 -5.45
N SER A 337 36.61 74.27 -4.82
CA SER A 337 36.31 74.74 -3.46
C SER A 337 34.89 75.29 -3.23
N ASN A 338 34.15 75.61 -4.30
CA ASN A 338 32.73 76.00 -4.26
C ASN A 338 31.97 75.41 -5.48
N ALA A 339 32.00 74.09 -5.64
CA ALA A 339 31.51 73.36 -6.82
C ALA A 339 30.51 72.26 -6.45
N SER A 340 29.99 71.55 -7.46
CA SER A 340 29.12 70.38 -7.26
C SER A 340 29.31 69.35 -8.37
N LEU A 341 29.33 68.08 -7.97
CA LEU A 341 29.55 66.89 -8.80
C LEU A 341 28.39 65.91 -8.55
N THR A 342 27.73 65.43 -9.61
CA THR A 342 26.74 64.33 -9.52
C THR A 342 27.40 63.03 -9.96
N LEU A 343 27.06 61.93 -9.28
CA LEU A 343 27.38 60.55 -9.63
C LEU A 343 26.05 59.77 -9.73
N ASP A 344 25.88 59.04 -10.83
CA ASP A 344 24.63 58.35 -11.18
C ASP A 344 24.76 56.82 -10.92
N GLU A 345 23.64 56.09 -10.98
CA GLU A 345 23.57 54.62 -10.88
C GLU A 345 24.13 53.99 -9.58
N LEU A 346 24.07 54.70 -8.45
CA LEU A 346 24.51 54.20 -7.14
C LEU A 346 23.47 53.27 -6.49
N SER A 347 23.95 52.22 -5.82
CA SER A 347 23.12 51.24 -5.10
C SER A 347 22.38 51.87 -3.91
N PRO A 348 21.10 51.57 -3.64
CA PRO A 348 20.41 52.13 -2.50
C PRO A 348 21.03 51.66 -1.17
N GLY A 349 21.45 52.61 -0.34
CA GLY A 349 22.17 52.31 0.90
C GLY A 349 23.14 53.41 1.34
N PRO A 350 23.84 53.20 2.47
CA PRO A 350 24.83 54.12 2.99
C PRO A 350 26.14 54.07 2.19
N HIS A 351 26.47 55.16 1.50
CA HIS A 351 27.75 55.38 0.84
C HIS A 351 28.65 56.31 1.68
N SER A 352 29.93 55.99 1.80
CA SER A 352 30.92 56.80 2.52
C SER A 352 31.57 57.81 1.58
N VAL A 353 31.23 59.09 1.74
CA VAL A 353 31.72 60.22 0.94
C VAL A 353 32.84 60.90 1.71
N ARG A 354 34.08 60.91 1.22
CA ARG A 354 35.23 61.55 1.88
C ARG A 354 35.80 62.67 1.03
N LEU A 355 35.95 63.85 1.62
CA LEU A 355 36.63 65.00 1.02
C LEU A 355 38.08 65.06 1.52
N HIS A 356 39.03 65.34 0.65
CA HIS A 356 40.46 65.37 0.95
C HIS A 356 41.15 66.56 0.27
N GLY A 357 42.42 66.77 0.59
CA GLY A 357 43.26 67.79 -0.03
C GLY A 357 43.22 69.16 0.66
N LEU A 358 42.71 69.27 1.89
CA LEU A 358 42.59 70.54 2.59
C LEU A 358 43.93 71.07 3.15
N ALA A 359 44.11 72.39 3.06
CA ALA A 359 45.17 73.17 3.71
C ALA A 359 45.02 73.24 5.24
N ASP A 360 46.14 73.39 5.96
CA ASP A 360 46.24 73.32 7.44
C ASP A 360 45.33 74.31 8.17
N GLU A 361 45.04 75.48 7.58
CA GLU A 361 44.15 76.50 8.15
C GLU A 361 42.65 76.22 7.95
N CYS A 362 42.27 75.23 7.13
CA CYS A 362 40.91 74.99 6.67
C CYS A 362 40.41 73.61 7.11
N GLN A 363 39.31 73.59 7.88
CA GLN A 363 38.72 72.35 8.41
C GLN A 363 37.34 72.10 7.79
N VAL A 364 37.13 70.87 7.31
CA VAL A 364 35.78 70.38 6.97
C VAL A 364 34.93 70.41 8.24
N GLN A 365 33.80 71.08 8.21
CA GLN A 365 32.92 71.18 9.35
C GLN A 365 32.01 69.95 9.45
N GLY A 366 31.89 69.39 10.64
CA GLY A 366 31.21 68.10 10.86
C GLY A 366 31.98 66.92 10.24
N ASP A 367 31.32 65.78 10.13
CA ASP A 367 31.97 64.52 9.75
C ASP A 367 32.66 64.59 8.37
N ASN A 368 33.78 63.89 8.27
CA ASN A 368 34.52 63.62 7.04
C ASN A 368 35.34 62.33 7.22
N PRO A 369 34.95 61.18 6.62
CA PRO A 369 33.87 61.00 5.65
C PRO A 369 32.47 61.23 6.22
N ARG A 370 31.52 61.52 5.33
CA ARG A 370 30.09 61.57 5.60
C ARG A 370 29.39 60.37 5.00
N THR A 371 28.47 59.78 5.73
CA THR A 371 27.60 58.75 5.17
C THR A 371 26.41 59.39 4.47
N ALA A 372 26.21 59.04 3.20
CA ALA A 372 25.07 59.44 2.40
C ALA A 372 24.18 58.22 2.12
N ALA A 373 22.98 58.20 2.68
CA ALA A 373 22.00 57.17 2.35
C ALA A 373 21.37 57.49 0.98
N VAL A 374 21.90 56.89 -0.10
CA VAL A 374 21.31 57.03 -1.43
C VAL A 374 19.99 56.26 -1.46
N ALA A 375 18.90 56.97 -1.76
CA ALA A 375 17.59 56.37 -2.00
C ALA A 375 17.36 56.20 -3.51
N ALA A 376 16.70 55.11 -3.91
CA ALA A 376 16.48 54.80 -5.32
C ALA A 376 15.63 55.89 -6.02
N SER A 377 16.05 56.29 -7.23
CA SER A 377 15.52 57.42 -8.00
C SER A 377 15.40 58.76 -7.25
N ALA A 378 16.21 58.96 -6.22
CA ALA A 378 16.37 60.26 -5.58
C ALA A 378 17.82 60.75 -5.73
N THR A 379 18.00 62.03 -6.04
CA THR A 379 19.30 62.69 -5.95
C THR A 379 19.60 63.07 -4.51
N THR A 380 20.40 62.25 -3.83
CA THR A 380 20.87 62.51 -2.47
C THR A 380 21.98 63.54 -2.52
N THR A 381 21.91 64.61 -1.73
CA THR A 381 22.90 65.71 -1.77
C THR A 381 23.73 65.76 -0.50
N VAL A 382 25.06 65.70 -0.64
CA VAL A 382 26.04 65.91 0.44
C VAL A 382 26.71 67.27 0.25
N VAL A 383 26.63 68.15 1.25
CA VAL A 383 27.23 69.50 1.20
C VAL A 383 28.35 69.61 2.23
N PHE A 384 29.60 69.56 1.79
CA PHE A 384 30.75 69.88 2.63
C PHE A 384 30.88 71.40 2.79
N GLU A 385 30.65 71.88 4.00
CA GLU A 385 30.99 73.25 4.41
C GLU A 385 32.41 73.20 5.01
N VAL A 386 33.30 74.05 4.51
CA VAL A 386 34.70 74.17 4.94
C VAL A 386 34.90 75.56 5.53
N ILE A 387 35.47 75.64 6.74
CA ILE A 387 35.74 76.90 7.45
C ILE A 387 37.22 76.99 7.77
N CYS A 388 37.81 78.17 7.57
CA CYS A 388 39.20 78.46 7.90
C CYS A 388 39.29 79.60 8.96
N ALA A 389 39.81 79.34 10.17
CA ALA A 389 39.64 80.19 11.39
C ALA A 389 40.79 80.13 12.45
N ALA A 390 40.62 80.77 13.63
CA ALA A 390 41.71 81.07 14.61
C ALA A 390 41.35 80.90 16.13
N ALA A 391 42.23 81.37 17.04
CA ALA A 391 42.76 80.65 18.23
C ALA A 391 41.96 80.37 19.57
N THR A 392 40.62 80.42 19.71
CA THR A 392 39.90 80.04 20.98
C THR A 392 38.48 79.48 20.77
N GLY A 393 37.97 78.54 21.59
CA GLY A 393 36.75 77.76 21.30
C GLY A 393 35.59 77.85 22.32
N SER A 394 34.55 77.03 22.12
CA SER A 394 33.31 76.92 22.91
C SER A 394 32.80 75.46 23.01
N LEU A 395 31.79 75.18 23.85
CA LEU A 395 31.11 73.87 23.99
C LEU A 395 29.58 74.00 24.12
N ALA A 396 28.82 73.52 23.15
CA ALA A 396 27.37 73.40 23.18
C ALA A 396 26.93 72.06 23.78
N THR A 397 26.18 72.08 24.88
CA THR A 397 25.63 70.87 25.53
C THR A 397 24.12 70.83 25.36
N THR A 398 23.64 69.91 24.52
CA THR A 398 22.21 69.72 24.21
C THR A 398 21.58 68.68 25.13
N ILE A 399 20.46 69.02 25.75
CA ILE A 399 19.71 68.13 26.64
C ILE A 399 18.29 67.94 26.10
N THR A 400 17.85 66.68 25.96
CA THR A 400 16.53 66.31 25.40
C THR A 400 15.87 65.18 26.18
N GLY A 401 14.57 64.95 25.98
CA GLY A 401 13.86 63.74 26.44
C GLY A 401 13.17 63.84 27.82
N LEU A 402 13.38 64.92 28.56
CA LEU A 402 12.58 65.25 29.76
C LEU A 402 11.28 65.97 29.38
N PRO A 403 10.22 65.86 30.22
CA PRO A 403 9.00 66.65 30.04
C PRO A 403 9.24 68.17 30.17
N ASP A 404 8.43 68.97 29.49
CA ASP A 404 8.48 70.43 29.56
C ASP A 404 8.43 70.93 31.01
N GLY A 405 9.46 71.67 31.42
CA GLY A 405 9.59 72.24 32.78
C GLY A 405 10.18 71.30 33.83
N ALA A 406 10.75 70.16 33.45
CA ALA A 406 11.57 69.33 34.33
C ALA A 406 13.07 69.65 34.19
N ASP A 407 13.74 69.91 35.31
CA ASP A 407 15.19 70.14 35.35
C ASP A 407 15.97 68.85 35.01
N ALA A 408 16.98 68.96 34.15
CA ALA A 408 17.98 67.93 33.99
C ALA A 408 19.06 68.01 35.09
N ASP A 409 19.87 66.95 35.23
CA ASP A 409 21.07 66.99 36.07
C ASP A 409 22.31 66.62 35.25
N VAL A 410 22.89 67.62 34.58
CA VAL A 410 24.10 67.47 33.76
C VAL A 410 25.23 68.35 34.32
N THR A 411 26.41 67.79 34.54
CA THR A 411 27.59 68.52 35.03
C THR A 411 28.72 68.49 34.00
N VAL A 412 29.26 69.65 33.67
CA VAL A 412 30.40 69.82 32.76
C VAL A 412 31.65 70.18 33.59
N THR A 413 32.77 69.52 33.35
CA THR A 413 34.07 69.80 34.00
C THR A 413 35.19 69.84 32.96
N GLY A 414 36.26 70.61 33.18
CA GLY A 414 37.30 70.80 32.17
C GLY A 414 38.63 71.36 32.66
N PRO A 415 39.52 71.79 31.74
CA PRO A 415 40.88 72.20 32.05
C PRO A 415 40.94 73.37 33.03
N ASN A 416 42.05 73.50 33.75
CA ASN A 416 42.27 74.53 34.78
C ASN A 416 41.23 74.56 35.92
N GLY A 417 40.47 73.48 36.11
CA GLY A 417 39.46 73.37 37.18
C GLY A 417 38.10 73.97 36.82
N TYR A 418 37.78 74.09 35.53
CA TYR A 418 36.45 74.48 35.07
C TYR A 418 35.39 73.48 35.57
N SER A 419 34.26 73.98 36.08
CA SER A 419 33.12 73.14 36.50
C SER A 419 31.82 73.96 36.47
N GLU A 420 30.78 73.40 35.87
CA GLU A 420 29.46 74.04 35.73
C GLU A 420 28.34 73.00 35.67
N ARG A 421 27.14 73.34 36.18
CA ARG A 421 25.98 72.44 36.19
C ARG A 421 24.87 73.02 35.32
N LEU A 422 24.36 72.19 34.42
CA LEU A 422 23.34 72.50 33.43
C LEU A 422 22.05 71.77 33.78
N ILE A 423 20.95 72.53 33.81
CA ILE A 423 19.58 72.02 33.98
C ILE A 423 18.79 72.02 32.66
N GLU A 424 19.31 72.70 31.63
CA GLU A 424 18.74 72.80 30.29
C GLU A 424 19.85 72.92 29.22
N THR A 425 19.47 72.87 27.93
CA THR A 425 20.41 73.01 26.80
C THR A 425 21.16 74.34 26.87
N THR A 426 22.49 74.31 26.89
CA THR A 426 23.35 75.49 27.14
C THR A 426 24.62 75.47 26.29
N THR A 427 25.09 76.63 25.82
CA THR A 427 26.40 76.79 25.16
C THR A 427 27.36 77.58 26.05
N LEU A 428 28.57 77.05 26.20
CA LEU A 428 29.64 77.56 27.06
C LEU A 428 30.76 78.16 26.19
N ASP A 429 30.93 79.48 26.21
CA ASP A 429 31.84 80.21 25.32
C ASP A 429 33.19 80.58 25.95
N GLY A 430 34.19 80.82 25.11
CA GLY A 430 35.51 81.34 25.54
C GLY A 430 36.37 80.32 26.27
N LEU A 431 36.11 79.03 26.02
CA LEU A 431 36.79 77.90 26.62
C LEU A 431 38.20 77.75 26.04
N VAL A 432 39.15 77.43 26.92
CA VAL A 432 40.53 77.14 26.52
C VAL A 432 40.55 75.78 25.82
N PRO A 433 41.25 75.62 24.68
CA PRO A 433 41.31 74.33 23.99
C PRO A 433 41.79 73.20 24.91
N GLY A 434 41.08 72.09 24.92
CA GLY A 434 41.29 70.97 25.83
C GLY A 434 40.04 70.12 26.04
N GLU A 435 40.18 69.04 26.82
CA GLU A 435 39.12 68.05 27.03
C GLU A 435 38.18 68.43 28.19
N TYR A 436 36.87 68.41 27.93
CA TYR A 436 35.81 68.64 28.91
C TYR A 436 34.98 67.36 29.08
N THR A 437 34.68 66.98 30.32
CA THR A 437 33.80 65.84 30.64
C THR A 437 32.38 66.34 30.95
N VAL A 438 31.38 65.72 30.32
CA VAL A 438 29.94 65.97 30.52
C VAL A 438 29.32 64.72 31.15
N ALA A 439 28.83 64.82 32.39
CA ALA A 439 28.20 63.72 33.12
C ALA A 439 26.71 64.00 33.34
N ALA A 440 25.85 63.01 33.10
CA ALA A 440 24.41 63.08 33.29
C ALA A 440 23.97 62.11 34.40
N ALA A 441 23.14 62.58 35.33
CA ALA A 441 22.58 61.77 36.41
C ALA A 441 21.09 61.52 36.20
N ASP A 442 20.59 60.37 36.67
CA ASP A 442 19.17 60.02 36.56
C ASP A 442 18.29 61.01 37.32
N VAL A 443 17.17 61.39 36.70
CA VAL A 443 16.21 62.35 37.27
C VAL A 443 14.80 61.74 37.33
N THR A 444 13.93 62.34 38.15
CA THR A 444 12.51 61.95 38.25
C THR A 444 11.65 63.14 37.88
N ALA A 445 10.85 63.01 36.83
CA ALA A 445 10.00 64.07 36.31
C ALA A 445 8.53 63.63 36.32
N GLY A 446 7.67 64.38 36.99
CA GLY A 446 6.25 64.02 37.12
C GLY A 446 5.94 62.77 37.96
N GLY A 447 6.96 62.17 38.59
CA GLY A 447 6.87 60.90 39.33
C GLY A 447 7.41 59.69 38.56
N ASP A 448 7.69 59.85 37.27
CA ASP A 448 8.30 58.80 36.43
C ASP A 448 9.84 58.95 36.42
N PRO A 449 10.62 57.85 36.48
CA PRO A 449 12.07 57.88 36.37
C PRO A 449 12.52 58.05 34.90
N TYR A 450 13.57 58.85 34.71
CA TYR A 450 14.20 59.11 33.42
C TYR A 450 15.72 58.92 33.54
N THR A 451 16.29 58.03 32.73
CA THR A 451 17.72 57.74 32.72
C THR A 451 18.43 58.54 31.63
N GLY A 452 19.53 59.22 32.00
CA GLY A 452 20.31 60.07 31.10
C GLY A 452 21.34 59.26 30.29
N SER A 453 21.34 59.41 28.98
CA SER A 453 22.25 58.70 28.07
C SER A 453 22.98 59.66 27.11
N PRO A 454 24.31 59.55 26.96
CA PRO A 454 25.22 58.75 27.78
C PRO A 454 25.35 59.33 29.20
N ALA A 455 25.48 58.48 30.22
CA ALA A 455 25.66 58.89 31.62
C ALA A 455 26.98 59.68 31.84
N THR A 456 27.99 59.48 30.99
CA THR A 456 29.19 60.33 30.92
C THR A 456 29.79 60.29 29.52
N GLN A 457 30.27 61.43 29.03
CA GLN A 457 31.00 61.57 27.77
C GLN A 457 32.06 62.68 27.88
N THR A 458 32.97 62.75 26.91
CA THR A 458 33.99 63.81 26.81
C THR A 458 33.87 64.55 25.48
N ALA A 459 34.01 65.87 25.51
CA ALA A 459 34.05 66.74 24.35
C ALA A 459 35.34 67.57 24.37
N THR A 460 36.11 67.52 23.28
CA THR A 460 37.34 68.31 23.14
C THR A 460 36.99 69.66 22.54
N VAL A 461 37.23 70.74 23.28
CA VAL A 461 37.14 72.10 22.77
C VAL A 461 38.37 72.40 21.95
N THR A 462 38.18 72.87 20.72
CA THR A 462 39.24 73.30 19.80
C THR A 462 39.15 74.80 19.56
N ALA A 463 40.30 75.43 19.37
CA ALA A 463 40.41 76.83 19.04
C ALA A 463 39.65 77.20 17.75
N GLY A 464 38.68 78.12 17.85
CA GLY A 464 37.87 78.64 16.74
C GLY A 464 36.53 77.94 16.56
N GLU A 465 36.30 76.84 17.28
CA GLU A 465 35.16 75.94 17.06
C GLU A 465 34.24 75.86 18.28
N VAL A 466 32.97 75.50 18.03
CA VAL A 466 32.01 75.13 19.08
C VAL A 466 31.95 73.61 19.11
N ALA A 467 32.62 72.98 20.08
CA ALA A 467 32.47 71.55 20.35
C ALA A 467 31.01 71.25 20.76
N ALA A 468 30.56 70.01 20.59
CA ALA A 468 29.20 69.60 20.92
C ALA A 468 29.18 68.37 21.83
N ALA A 469 28.26 68.36 22.79
CA ALA A 469 27.88 67.21 23.60
C ALA A 469 26.35 67.10 23.64
N ALA A 470 25.80 65.89 23.65
CA ALA A 470 24.36 65.67 23.70
C ALA A 470 23.99 64.63 24.75
N VAL A 471 22.96 64.91 25.56
CA VAL A 471 22.39 64.00 26.56
C VAL A 471 20.90 63.85 26.26
N SER A 472 20.43 62.62 26.11
CA SER A 472 19.00 62.30 25.99
C SER A 472 18.51 61.52 27.20
N TYR A 473 17.36 61.89 27.73
CA TYR A 473 16.70 61.21 28.83
C TYR A 473 15.57 60.33 28.29
N GLY A 474 15.62 59.04 28.61
CA GLY A 474 14.63 58.06 28.16
C GLY A 474 13.84 57.43 29.32
N ARG A 475 12.59 57.03 29.04
CA ARG A 475 11.91 55.99 29.82
C ARG A 475 12.42 54.63 29.33
N GLY A 476 12.79 53.72 30.23
CA GLY A 476 13.33 52.40 29.86
C GLY A 476 12.31 51.51 29.14
N SER A 477 12.76 50.78 28.11
CA SER A 477 11.95 49.82 27.36
C SER A 477 12.01 48.40 27.94
N THR A 478 10.93 47.64 27.74
CA THR A 478 10.69 46.30 28.31
C THR A 478 10.93 45.17 27.31
N VAL A 479 11.40 44.01 27.78
CA VAL A 479 11.42 42.73 27.04
C VAL A 479 9.98 42.22 26.83
N SER A 480 9.71 41.55 25.71
CA SER A 480 8.36 41.10 25.30
C SER A 480 8.24 39.62 24.92
N VAL A 481 9.34 38.87 24.81
CA VAL A 481 9.34 37.46 24.37
C VAL A 481 9.07 36.52 25.54
N ASN A 482 8.25 35.49 25.30
CA ASN A 482 8.07 34.32 26.16
C ASN A 482 8.17 33.07 25.28
N LEU A 483 8.91 32.07 25.72
CA LEU A 483 8.98 30.72 25.19
C LEU A 483 8.12 29.82 26.09
N ARG A 484 7.81 28.61 25.62
CA ARG A 484 7.29 27.50 26.44
C ARG A 484 7.29 26.22 25.62
N ILE A 485 7.21 25.06 26.27
CA ILE A 485 6.98 23.79 25.57
C ILE A 485 5.47 23.47 25.57
N GLU A 486 4.83 23.61 24.40
CA GLU A 486 3.40 23.29 24.23
C GLU A 486 3.15 21.77 24.33
N GLY A 487 4.12 20.96 23.93
CA GLY A 487 4.04 19.51 24.06
C GLY A 487 5.24 18.77 23.48
N LEU A 488 5.24 17.45 23.68
CA LEU A 488 6.19 16.53 23.06
C LEU A 488 5.56 15.15 22.83
N TYR A 489 6.17 14.41 21.90
CA TYR A 489 5.99 12.97 21.77
C TYR A 489 7.27 12.27 21.33
N LEU A 490 7.31 10.98 21.57
CA LEU A 490 8.31 10.06 21.04
C LEU A 490 7.63 9.21 19.97
N ILE A 491 8.09 9.28 18.71
CA ILE A 491 7.47 8.56 17.59
C ILE A 491 8.36 7.43 17.08
N GLN A 492 7.74 6.26 16.88
CA GLN A 492 8.34 5.07 16.26
C GLN A 492 7.72 4.75 14.89
N SER A 493 6.46 5.16 14.68
CA SER A 493 5.82 5.14 13.36
C SER A 493 4.66 6.14 13.23
N VAL A 494 3.79 6.28 14.24
CA VAL A 494 2.50 7.05 14.18
C VAL A 494 2.02 7.61 15.53
N GLN A 495 2.92 7.79 16.50
CA GLN A 495 2.56 8.32 17.83
C GLN A 495 2.23 9.82 17.78
N THR A 496 1.16 10.23 18.47
CA THR A 496 0.57 11.57 18.40
C THR A 496 0.95 12.47 19.59
N LEU A 497 0.69 13.79 19.49
CA LEU A 497 0.85 14.77 20.57
C LEU A 497 0.05 14.42 21.84
N GLU A 498 -1.12 13.81 21.68
CA GLU A 498 -1.96 13.34 22.79
C GLU A 498 -1.34 12.13 23.52
N ARG A 499 -0.32 11.49 22.93
CA ARG A 499 0.36 10.28 23.40
C ARG A 499 -0.59 9.08 23.58
N GLY A 500 -1.66 9.02 22.79
CA GLY A 500 -2.66 7.94 22.82
C GLY A 500 -2.16 6.63 22.23
N VAL A 501 -1.31 6.67 21.20
CA VAL A 501 -0.78 5.46 20.56
C VAL A 501 0.43 4.92 21.35
N PRO A 502 0.44 3.64 21.76
CA PRO A 502 1.55 3.10 22.55
C PRO A 502 2.87 2.96 21.78
N LEU A 503 3.98 3.05 22.51
CA LEU A 503 5.32 2.69 22.06
C LEU A 503 5.56 1.18 22.18
N VAL A 504 6.46 0.64 21.36
CA VAL A 504 6.95 -0.74 21.45
C VAL A 504 8.35 -0.77 22.06
N ALA A 505 8.51 -1.56 23.11
CA ALA A 505 9.80 -1.73 23.81
C ALA A 505 10.89 -2.25 22.86
N GLY A 506 12.11 -1.70 22.95
CA GLY A 506 13.26 -2.15 22.15
C GLY A 506 13.34 -1.59 20.74
N ARG A 507 12.32 -0.89 20.24
CA ARG A 507 12.31 -0.24 18.92
C ARG A 507 12.80 1.20 19.01
N ASP A 508 13.67 1.62 18.09
CA ASP A 508 14.16 3.00 18.03
C ASP A 508 13.02 4.00 17.78
N GLY A 509 13.10 5.17 18.40
CA GLY A 509 12.14 6.26 18.24
C GLY A 509 12.81 7.59 17.94
N TYR A 510 11.99 8.60 17.71
CA TYR A 510 12.40 9.97 17.42
C TYR A 510 11.63 10.91 18.35
N LEU A 511 12.33 11.58 19.27
CA LEU A 511 11.72 12.54 20.18
C LEU A 511 11.52 13.86 19.43
N ARG A 512 10.30 14.38 19.47
CA ARG A 512 9.93 15.71 18.96
C ARG A 512 9.39 16.54 20.12
N VAL A 513 10.04 17.65 20.41
CA VAL A 513 9.61 18.65 21.40
C VAL A 513 9.18 19.91 20.65
N PHE A 514 8.01 20.45 21.00
CA PHE A 514 7.39 21.57 20.32
C PHE A 514 7.36 22.80 21.23
N THR A 515 8.48 23.53 21.21
CA THR A 515 8.57 24.86 21.82
C THR A 515 7.86 25.88 20.93
N VAL A 516 7.13 26.80 21.56
CA VAL A 516 6.51 27.95 20.91
C VAL A 516 6.94 29.26 21.57
N ALA A 517 6.84 30.37 20.86
CA ALA A 517 7.01 31.73 21.37
C ALA A 517 5.68 32.51 21.34
N ASN A 518 5.48 33.46 22.25
CA ASN A 518 4.31 34.32 22.28
C ASN A 518 4.21 35.29 21.07
N GLU A 519 5.35 35.63 20.45
CA GLU A 519 5.44 36.50 19.28
C GLU A 519 6.53 36.03 18.28
N THR A 520 6.52 36.58 17.07
CA THR A 520 7.49 36.23 16.03
C THR A 520 8.89 36.68 16.43
N SER A 521 9.74 35.73 16.81
CA SER A 521 11.10 35.98 17.31
C SER A 521 12.15 35.18 16.54
N PRO A 522 13.37 35.71 16.32
CA PRO A 522 14.46 34.95 15.71
C PRO A 522 15.18 34.01 16.68
N THR A 523 14.72 33.89 17.93
CA THR A 523 15.35 33.09 19.00
C THR A 523 15.47 31.61 18.64
N ARG A 524 16.50 30.97 19.21
CA ARG A 524 16.90 29.58 18.91
C ARG A 524 17.36 28.86 20.18
N PRO A 525 16.53 28.80 21.24
CA PRO A 525 16.91 28.23 22.52
C PRO A 525 17.33 26.76 22.37
N SER A 526 18.17 26.28 23.28
CA SER A 526 18.38 24.83 23.41
C SER A 526 17.20 24.18 24.14
N VAL A 527 17.03 22.86 23.97
CA VAL A 527 16.08 22.07 24.76
C VAL A 527 16.83 20.94 25.45
N ARG A 528 16.66 20.82 26.77
CA ARG A 528 17.18 19.73 27.60
C ARG A 528 16.05 18.76 27.88
N ALA A 529 16.09 17.58 27.24
CA ALA A 529 15.17 16.48 27.53
C ALA A 529 15.87 15.41 28.38
N GLN A 530 15.20 14.94 29.43
CA GLN A 530 15.69 13.91 30.34
C GLN A 530 14.77 12.71 30.34
N LEU A 531 15.32 11.54 30.02
CA LEU A 531 14.63 10.25 30.03
C LEU A 531 14.91 9.54 31.35
N TYR A 532 13.85 9.11 32.02
CA TYR A 532 13.86 8.38 33.28
C TYR A 532 13.25 6.98 33.10
N ARG A 533 13.51 6.09 34.06
CA ARG A 533 12.76 4.86 34.23
C ARG A 533 12.61 4.54 35.71
N ASP A 534 11.38 4.35 36.15
CA ASP A 534 11.04 4.12 37.56
C ASP A 534 11.68 5.20 38.47
N GLY A 535 11.62 6.48 38.06
CA GLY A 535 12.25 7.60 38.75
C GLY A 535 13.78 7.70 38.65
N THR A 536 14.46 6.79 37.95
CA THR A 536 15.93 6.82 37.76
C THR A 536 16.30 7.47 36.43
N LEU A 537 17.11 8.54 36.45
CA LEU A 537 17.60 9.20 35.23
C LEU A 537 18.44 8.22 34.39
N LEU A 538 17.99 7.93 33.17
CA LEU A 538 18.70 7.11 32.19
C LEU A 538 19.59 7.94 31.28
N ARG A 539 19.09 9.08 30.80
CA ARG A 539 19.76 9.87 29.76
C ARG A 539 19.32 11.32 29.73
N THR A 540 20.29 12.24 29.67
CA THR A 540 20.08 13.62 29.23
C THR A 540 20.35 13.75 27.72
N LEU A 541 19.51 14.50 27.04
CA LEU A 541 19.54 14.82 25.62
C LEU A 541 19.49 16.35 25.47
N ASN A 542 20.59 16.96 25.04
CA ASN A 542 20.61 18.39 24.72
C ASN A 542 20.36 18.52 23.22
N ILE A 543 19.32 19.27 22.85
CA ILE A 543 18.78 19.36 21.49
C ILE A 543 18.93 20.81 21.03
N ALA A 544 19.61 21.03 19.92
CA ALA A 544 19.74 22.36 19.30
C ALA A 544 18.50 22.68 18.45
N ALA A 545 18.14 23.96 18.35
CA ALA A 545 17.03 24.41 17.51
C ALA A 545 17.32 24.18 16.01
N GLY A 546 16.36 23.59 15.30
CA GLY A 546 16.41 23.40 13.84
C GLY A 546 16.08 24.67 13.03
N GLY A 547 15.58 25.71 13.69
CA GLY A 547 15.08 26.95 13.10
C GLY A 547 14.89 28.03 14.16
N ALA A 548 14.17 29.10 13.83
CA ALA A 548 13.68 30.05 14.82
C ALA A 548 12.42 29.49 15.52
N THR A 549 12.18 29.87 16.77
CA THR A 549 11.01 29.39 17.53
C THR A 549 9.69 29.81 16.85
N PRO A 550 8.79 28.87 16.54
CA PRO A 550 7.48 29.19 15.94
C PRO A 550 6.52 29.78 16.98
N THR A 551 5.46 30.47 16.53
CA THR A 551 4.39 30.96 17.43
C THR A 551 3.27 29.97 17.69
N SER A 552 3.32 28.79 17.07
CA SER A 552 2.36 27.70 17.24
C SER A 552 3.01 26.36 16.91
N VAL A 553 2.46 25.27 17.45
CA VAL A 553 2.88 23.91 17.08
C VAL A 553 2.62 23.67 15.58
N ASP A 554 3.63 23.14 14.91
CA ASP A 554 3.55 22.70 13.51
C ASP A 554 4.26 21.34 13.38
N GLU A 555 3.48 20.27 13.44
CA GLU A 555 3.99 18.92 13.27
C GLU A 555 4.57 18.68 11.88
N GLY A 556 4.10 19.41 10.86
CA GLY A 556 4.45 19.26 9.45
C GLY A 556 5.89 19.66 9.11
N VAL A 557 6.54 20.47 9.96
CA VAL A 557 7.84 21.07 9.66
C VAL A 557 8.88 20.72 10.72
N LEU A 558 9.88 19.91 10.35
CA LEU A 558 10.92 19.46 11.29
C LEU A 558 11.77 20.61 11.84
N SER A 559 12.02 21.69 11.09
CA SER A 559 12.74 22.87 11.60
C SER A 559 11.93 23.72 12.60
N ARG A 560 10.63 23.43 12.81
CA ARG A 560 9.75 24.05 13.83
C ARG A 560 9.60 23.17 15.08
N SER A 561 10.51 22.22 15.28
CA SER A 561 10.55 21.33 16.45
C SER A 561 11.99 20.98 16.84
N TRP A 562 12.18 20.59 18.10
CA TRP A 562 13.46 20.13 18.64
C TRP A 562 13.46 18.61 18.57
N ASN A 563 14.34 18.06 17.75
CA ASN A 563 14.26 16.69 17.27
C ASN A 563 15.54 15.89 17.58
N VAL A 564 15.40 14.68 18.12
CA VAL A 564 16.54 13.78 18.39
C VAL A 564 16.15 12.31 18.32
N ALA A 565 17.02 11.47 17.75
CA ALA A 565 16.83 10.02 17.74
C ALA A 565 17.08 9.41 19.14
N VAL A 566 16.19 8.51 19.56
CA VAL A 566 16.23 7.82 20.85
C VAL A 566 16.37 6.31 20.61
N PRO A 567 17.52 5.69 20.97
CA PRO A 567 17.71 4.26 20.81
C PRO A 567 16.68 3.41 21.58
N GLY A 568 16.20 2.33 20.97
CA GLY A 568 15.19 1.43 21.54
C GLY A 568 15.61 0.73 22.84
N SER A 569 16.90 0.68 23.15
CA SER A 569 17.43 0.23 24.43
C SER A 569 17.03 1.13 25.62
N LEU A 570 16.74 2.41 25.36
CA LEU A 570 16.17 3.33 26.35
C LEU A 570 14.65 3.17 26.44
N ILE A 571 13.98 2.82 25.34
CA ILE A 571 12.52 2.70 25.22
C ILE A 571 12.07 1.33 25.75
N GLN A 572 11.65 1.29 27.00
CA GLN A 572 11.20 0.09 27.73
C GLN A 572 10.02 0.46 28.65
N PRO A 573 9.23 -0.50 29.16
CA PRO A 573 8.19 -0.21 30.15
C PRO A 573 8.74 0.58 31.34
N GLY A 574 7.93 1.51 31.86
CA GLY A 574 8.33 2.45 32.91
C GLY A 574 9.12 3.66 32.43
N LEU A 575 9.23 3.91 31.11
CA LEU A 575 9.87 5.11 30.56
C LEU A 575 9.08 6.39 30.95
N GLU A 576 9.80 7.38 31.45
CA GLU A 576 9.27 8.70 31.81
C GLU A 576 10.13 9.80 31.16
N ILE A 577 9.58 10.99 30.91
CA ILE A 577 10.27 12.12 30.28
C ILE A 577 9.89 13.47 30.90
N VAL A 578 10.89 14.32 31.10
CA VAL A 578 10.73 15.77 31.29
C VAL A 578 11.58 16.49 30.25
N ALA A 579 11.12 17.65 29.79
CA ALA A 579 11.86 18.53 28.89
C ALA A 579 11.78 19.98 29.36
N GLU A 580 12.79 20.77 29.00
CA GLU A 580 12.98 22.14 29.42
C GLU A 580 13.54 22.93 28.23
N VAL A 581 12.91 24.05 27.87
CA VAL A 581 13.46 25.02 26.92
C VAL A 581 14.30 26.05 27.66
N ASP A 582 15.30 26.57 26.95
CA ASP A 582 16.31 27.50 27.45
C ASP A 582 16.92 27.14 28.83
N PRO A 583 17.36 25.88 28.99
CA PRO A 583 17.78 25.30 30.27
C PRO A 583 19.01 25.94 30.95
N ASP A 584 19.61 26.94 30.30
CA ASP A 584 20.83 27.66 30.68
C ASP A 584 20.62 29.19 30.70
N ASP A 585 19.39 29.71 30.52
CA ASP A 585 19.00 31.15 30.62
C ASP A 585 19.81 32.04 29.65
N GLU A 586 19.82 31.68 28.35
CA GLU A 586 20.51 32.39 27.26
C GLU A 586 19.60 33.39 26.51
N VAL A 587 18.28 33.23 26.59
CA VAL A 587 17.25 34.04 25.92
C VAL A 587 16.42 34.76 26.98
N PRO A 588 16.52 36.09 27.14
CA PRO A 588 15.74 36.80 28.16
C PRO A 588 14.23 36.74 27.89
N GLU A 589 13.45 36.23 28.85
CA GLU A 589 12.00 36.04 28.71
C GLU A 589 11.13 36.89 29.67
N THR A 590 9.81 36.79 29.51
CA THR A 590 8.82 37.42 30.41
C THR A 590 8.31 36.52 31.54
N ASP A 591 8.40 35.20 31.39
CA ASP A 591 7.99 34.19 32.39
C ASP A 591 8.82 32.89 32.17
N GLU A 592 9.75 32.62 33.09
CA GLU A 592 10.56 31.39 33.07
C GLU A 592 9.80 30.15 33.59
N THR A 593 8.58 30.32 34.12
CA THR A 593 7.91 29.26 34.88
C THR A 593 7.13 28.27 34.03
N ASP A 594 6.86 28.58 32.75
CA ASP A 594 6.24 27.66 31.79
C ASP A 594 7.23 27.05 30.77
N ASN A 595 8.53 27.22 30.98
CA ASN A 595 9.60 26.63 30.16
C ASN A 595 9.78 25.10 30.31
N SER A 596 9.01 24.43 31.18
CA SER A 596 9.08 22.97 31.39
C SER A 596 7.86 22.20 30.84
N PHE A 597 8.12 21.01 30.29
CA PHE A 597 7.11 20.00 29.99
C PHE A 597 7.38 18.69 30.74
N PRO A 598 6.42 18.17 31.52
CA PRO A 598 5.19 18.83 31.96
C PRO A 598 5.48 20.09 32.78
N ALA A 599 4.53 21.02 32.83
CA ALA A 599 4.67 22.28 33.59
C ALA A 599 4.79 22.12 35.13
N SER A 600 4.75 20.89 35.66
CA SER A 600 5.11 20.61 37.06
C SER A 600 6.60 20.34 37.26
N GLY A 601 7.37 20.14 36.18
CA GLY A 601 8.75 19.64 36.22
C GLY A 601 8.89 18.14 36.55
N ASP A 602 7.80 17.44 36.86
CA ASP A 602 7.83 16.00 37.13
C ASP A 602 7.86 15.18 35.83
N PRO A 603 8.70 14.14 35.70
CA PRO A 603 8.71 13.28 34.51
C PRO A 603 7.34 12.66 34.20
N ALA A 604 6.83 12.88 32.99
CA ALA A 604 5.61 12.24 32.50
C ALA A 604 5.90 10.83 31.99
N ALA A 605 5.11 9.86 32.43
CA ALA A 605 5.16 8.50 31.91
C ALA A 605 4.76 8.45 30.42
N LEU A 606 5.48 7.62 29.65
CA LEU A 606 5.14 7.26 28.28
C LEU A 606 4.64 5.81 28.25
N GLU A 607 3.53 5.53 27.56
CA GLU A 607 3.05 4.16 27.45
C GLU A 607 3.96 3.34 26.53
N VAL A 608 4.69 2.39 27.11
CA VAL A 608 5.55 1.46 26.37
C VAL A 608 5.09 0.02 26.62
N GLN A 609 4.62 -0.64 25.57
CA GLN A 609 4.22 -2.04 25.58
C GLN A 609 5.34 -2.97 25.10
N SER A 610 5.43 -4.16 25.68
CA SER A 610 6.29 -5.24 25.18
C SER A 610 5.56 -6.02 24.09
N ALA A 611 6.28 -6.37 23.01
CA ALA A 611 5.76 -7.21 21.92
C ALA A 611 6.78 -8.28 21.52
N SER A 612 6.33 -9.37 20.88
CA SER A 612 7.24 -10.35 20.28
C SER A 612 7.81 -9.87 18.95
N ALA A 613 9.02 -10.32 18.62
CA ALA A 613 9.58 -10.18 17.28
C ALA A 613 8.78 -11.01 16.26
N LEU A 614 8.67 -10.54 15.02
CA LEU A 614 8.05 -11.28 13.93
C LEU A 614 8.92 -12.50 13.57
N ARG A 615 8.40 -13.73 13.75
CA ARG A 615 8.99 -14.95 13.18
C ARG A 615 8.38 -15.20 11.81
N ILE A 616 9.22 -15.31 10.78
CA ILE A 616 8.77 -15.53 9.41
C ILE A 616 9.69 -16.49 8.65
N THR A 617 9.11 -17.31 7.78
CA THR A 617 9.77 -18.09 6.74
C THR A 617 9.43 -17.48 5.39
N LEU A 618 10.43 -17.05 4.64
CA LEU A 618 10.29 -16.66 3.24
C LEU A 618 10.51 -17.91 2.37
N VAL A 619 9.53 -18.26 1.54
CA VAL A 619 9.54 -19.50 0.75
C VAL A 619 9.76 -19.16 -0.72
N PRO A 620 10.92 -19.44 -1.34
CA PRO A 620 11.12 -19.26 -2.77
C PRO A 620 10.26 -20.27 -3.54
N VAL A 621 9.22 -19.82 -4.23
CA VAL A 621 8.30 -20.70 -4.98
C VAL A 621 8.79 -20.89 -6.41
N ARG A 622 9.12 -22.13 -6.78
CA ARG A 622 9.37 -22.56 -8.17
C ARG A 622 8.06 -22.98 -8.84
N GLN A 623 7.76 -22.34 -9.96
CA GLN A 623 6.56 -22.54 -10.76
C GLN A 623 6.80 -23.52 -11.91
N LYS A 624 6.28 -24.76 -11.82
CA LYS A 624 6.44 -25.79 -12.86
C LYS A 624 5.94 -25.37 -14.25
N ALA A 625 4.95 -24.48 -14.33
CA ALA A 625 4.33 -24.10 -15.59
C ALA A 625 5.22 -23.23 -16.51
N ASN A 626 6.21 -22.52 -15.95
CA ASN A 626 7.05 -21.56 -16.68
C ASN A 626 8.55 -21.60 -16.25
N ASP A 627 8.92 -22.47 -15.29
CA ASP A 627 10.25 -22.59 -14.66
C ASP A 627 10.77 -21.31 -13.96
N LEU A 628 9.87 -20.38 -13.63
CA LEU A 628 10.22 -19.20 -12.84
C LEU A 628 10.35 -19.58 -11.35
N VAL A 629 11.23 -18.88 -10.63
CA VAL A 629 11.44 -19.01 -9.18
C VAL A 629 11.40 -17.62 -8.57
N GLY A 630 10.73 -17.47 -7.43
CA GLY A 630 10.78 -16.23 -6.65
C GLY A 630 12.18 -15.91 -6.14
N ASP A 631 12.65 -14.70 -6.38
CA ASP A 631 13.97 -14.19 -6.00
C ASP A 631 14.03 -13.82 -4.51
N VAL A 632 14.14 -14.83 -3.65
CA VAL A 632 14.47 -14.67 -2.23
C VAL A 632 15.58 -15.61 -1.77
N SER A 633 16.47 -15.08 -0.93
CA SER A 633 17.65 -15.73 -0.37
C SER A 633 18.06 -15.04 0.94
N GLU A 634 18.91 -15.66 1.76
CA GLU A 634 19.46 -15.02 2.97
C GLU A 634 20.16 -13.68 2.68
N ALA A 635 20.68 -13.49 1.46
CA ALA A 635 21.36 -12.28 1.05
C ALA A 635 20.42 -11.11 0.68
N ASN A 636 19.12 -11.36 0.51
CA ASN A 636 18.13 -10.33 0.15
C ASN A 636 16.84 -10.36 1.00
N SER A 637 16.73 -11.23 2.00
CA SER A 637 15.54 -11.34 2.88
C SER A 637 15.19 -10.03 3.58
N ASP A 638 16.19 -9.30 4.06
CA ASP A 638 15.99 -8.04 4.81
C ASP A 638 15.29 -6.97 3.96
N ARG A 639 15.50 -7.00 2.62
CA ARG A 639 14.84 -6.11 1.66
C ARG A 639 13.33 -6.24 1.68
N PHE A 640 12.81 -7.46 1.83
CA PHE A 640 11.38 -7.71 1.91
C PHE A 640 10.77 -7.26 3.26
N LEU A 641 11.58 -7.22 4.32
CA LEU A 641 11.14 -6.96 5.70
C LEU A 641 11.40 -5.53 6.20
N ASP A 642 12.17 -4.73 5.48
CA ASP A 642 12.50 -3.34 5.84
C ASP A 642 11.23 -2.48 6.02
N VAL A 643 10.32 -2.50 5.04
CA VAL A 643 9.04 -1.77 5.12
C VAL A 643 8.21 -2.26 6.30
N THR A 644 8.03 -3.58 6.45
CA THR A 644 7.31 -4.20 7.57
C THR A 644 7.85 -3.74 8.93
N ARG A 645 9.17 -3.65 9.08
CA ARG A 645 9.85 -3.20 10.30
C ARG A 645 9.68 -1.69 10.58
N ARG A 646 9.62 -0.86 9.54
CA ARG A 646 9.41 0.60 9.66
C ARG A 646 7.97 0.97 10.01
N LEU A 647 7.01 0.18 9.54
CA LEU A 647 5.58 0.39 9.77
C LEU A 647 5.14 -0.23 11.10
N TYR A 648 4.98 -1.54 11.12
CA TYR A 648 4.23 -2.25 12.15
C TYR A 648 4.86 -2.20 13.56
N PRO A 649 4.07 -2.41 14.63
CA PRO A 649 4.53 -2.45 16.02
C PRO A 649 5.40 -3.68 16.32
N LEU A 650 6.62 -3.69 15.79
CA LEU A 650 7.57 -4.81 15.88
C LEU A 650 8.89 -4.33 16.55
N PRO A 651 9.40 -5.03 17.57
CA PRO A 651 10.74 -4.76 18.12
C PRO A 651 11.86 -5.27 17.19
N GLY A 652 11.52 -6.14 16.24
CA GLY A 652 12.43 -6.77 15.29
C GLY A 652 11.77 -7.98 14.62
N TYR A 653 12.58 -8.73 13.85
CA TYR A 653 12.16 -9.96 13.19
C TYR A 653 13.24 -11.05 13.31
N ALA A 654 12.81 -12.30 13.16
CA ALA A 654 13.64 -13.48 12.94
C ALA A 654 13.16 -14.13 11.63
N ALA A 655 13.94 -13.96 10.58
CA ALA A 655 13.62 -14.45 9.24
C ALA A 655 14.44 -15.70 8.92
N GLU A 656 13.80 -16.69 8.32
CA GLU A 656 14.43 -17.86 7.72
C GLU A 656 14.03 -17.92 6.24
N VAL A 657 14.91 -18.49 5.40
CA VAL A 657 14.60 -18.73 3.99
C VAL A 657 14.55 -20.24 3.76
N HIS A 658 13.38 -20.72 3.37
CA HIS A 658 13.12 -22.15 3.11
C HIS A 658 13.82 -22.60 1.82
N ALA A 659 14.11 -23.90 1.69
CA ALA A 659 14.51 -24.50 0.42
C ALA A 659 13.47 -24.20 -0.69
N PRO A 660 13.85 -24.08 -1.98
CA PRO A 660 12.87 -23.70 -3.01
C PRO A 660 11.71 -24.70 -3.16
N TYR A 661 10.52 -24.29 -2.74
CA TYR A 661 9.28 -25.08 -2.82
C TYR A 661 8.81 -25.12 -4.28
N THR A 662 8.77 -26.31 -4.88
CA THR A 662 8.22 -26.48 -6.23
C THR A 662 6.72 -26.73 -6.16
N THR A 663 5.92 -25.75 -6.59
CA THR A 663 4.52 -26.01 -6.93
C THR A 663 4.44 -26.77 -8.25
N THR A 664 3.44 -27.65 -8.35
CA THR A 664 3.24 -28.47 -9.55
C THR A 664 1.96 -28.16 -10.32
N THR A 665 1.41 -26.96 -10.09
CA THR A 665 0.37 -26.33 -10.93
C THR A 665 0.71 -26.42 -12.42
N SER A 666 -0.31 -26.67 -13.24
CA SER A 666 -0.17 -26.85 -14.69
C SER A 666 -0.29 -25.57 -15.49
N LYS A 667 -0.70 -24.47 -14.85
CA LYS A 667 -0.86 -23.13 -15.44
C LYS A 667 0.08 -22.14 -14.73
N PRO A 668 0.55 -21.09 -15.42
CA PRO A 668 1.28 -20.01 -14.77
C PRO A 668 0.33 -19.17 -13.91
N LEU A 669 0.90 -18.37 -13.01
CA LEU A 669 0.19 -17.25 -12.39
C LEU A 669 -0.35 -16.31 -13.48
N ASP A 670 -1.54 -15.76 -13.27
CA ASP A 670 -2.17 -14.72 -14.08
C ASP A 670 -2.51 -13.48 -13.24
N SER A 671 -3.00 -12.42 -13.89
CA SER A 671 -3.18 -11.08 -13.32
C SER A 671 -4.38 -10.93 -12.38
N ASP A 672 -5.28 -11.91 -12.32
CA ASP A 672 -6.59 -11.83 -11.65
C ASP A 672 -7.00 -13.14 -10.96
N ASP A 673 -6.11 -14.14 -10.91
CA ASP A 673 -6.39 -15.53 -10.49
C ASP A 673 -7.58 -16.18 -11.22
N ALA A 674 -7.92 -15.73 -12.44
CA ALA A 674 -9.00 -16.33 -13.22
C ALA A 674 -8.76 -17.83 -13.45
N ASN A 675 -7.50 -18.22 -13.64
CA ASN A 675 -7.13 -19.61 -13.86
C ASN A 675 -6.98 -20.46 -12.58
N GLY A 676 -6.92 -19.83 -11.40
CA GLY A 676 -6.90 -20.44 -10.06
C GLY A 676 -5.53 -20.81 -9.49
N SER A 677 -4.43 -20.39 -10.13
CA SER A 677 -3.07 -20.77 -9.70
C SER A 677 -2.60 -20.05 -8.44
N TRP A 678 -2.99 -18.80 -8.19
CA TRP A 678 -2.68 -18.12 -6.92
C TRP A 678 -3.41 -18.80 -5.76
N SER A 679 -4.72 -19.05 -5.92
CA SER A 679 -5.51 -19.80 -4.93
C SER A 679 -4.93 -21.19 -4.64
N GLU A 680 -4.49 -21.94 -5.66
CA GLU A 680 -3.87 -23.26 -5.46
C GLU A 680 -2.53 -23.17 -4.72
N ILE A 681 -1.65 -22.23 -5.11
CA ILE A 681 -0.33 -22.06 -4.49
C ILE A 681 -0.45 -21.54 -3.05
N LEU A 682 -1.33 -20.58 -2.76
CA LEU A 682 -1.58 -20.10 -1.40
C LEU A 682 -2.13 -21.23 -0.49
N ASN A 683 -2.91 -22.17 -1.04
CA ASN A 683 -3.36 -23.35 -0.31
C ASN A 683 -2.22 -24.38 -0.10
N GLU A 684 -1.30 -24.51 -1.04
CA GLU A 684 -0.06 -25.29 -0.87
C GLU A 684 0.86 -24.70 0.21
N ILE A 685 1.04 -23.37 0.30
CA ILE A 685 1.82 -22.73 1.39
C ILE A 685 1.12 -22.88 2.76
N LEU A 686 -0.22 -22.88 2.81
CA LEU A 686 -0.97 -23.18 4.04
C LEU A 686 -0.77 -24.64 4.50
N ALA A 687 -0.77 -25.57 3.55
CA ALA A 687 -0.50 -26.99 3.82
C ALA A 687 0.96 -27.23 4.24
N LEU A 688 1.92 -26.51 3.64
CA LEU A 688 3.34 -26.47 4.01
C LEU A 688 3.49 -26.06 5.48
N GLN A 689 2.99 -24.87 5.84
CA GLN A 689 3.03 -24.33 7.20
C GLN A 689 2.38 -25.27 8.24
N THR A 690 1.29 -25.95 7.86
CA THR A 690 0.63 -26.96 8.72
C THR A 690 1.45 -28.25 8.88
N ALA A 691 2.14 -28.67 7.81
CA ALA A 691 2.95 -29.89 7.77
C ALA A 691 4.33 -29.74 8.42
N GLU A 692 4.73 -28.53 8.79
CA GLU A 692 6.03 -28.15 9.36
C GLU A 692 5.93 -27.40 10.70
N ALA A 693 4.73 -27.36 11.29
CA ALA A 693 4.42 -26.50 12.43
C ALA A 693 5.32 -26.74 13.67
N ASP A 694 6.38 -25.93 13.80
CA ASP A 694 7.35 -25.94 14.91
C ASP A 694 6.73 -25.56 16.28
N GLY A 695 5.58 -24.89 16.26
CA GLY A 695 4.85 -24.38 17.43
C GLY A 695 5.23 -22.96 17.85
N THR A 696 6.04 -22.24 17.06
CA THR A 696 6.49 -20.87 17.36
C THR A 696 5.54 -19.78 16.87
N GLY A 697 4.47 -20.16 16.15
CA GLY A 697 3.51 -19.25 15.51
C GLY A 697 4.04 -18.56 14.26
N ARG A 698 5.09 -19.11 13.63
CA ARG A 698 5.80 -18.53 12.48
C ARG A 698 4.88 -18.26 11.30
N HIS A 699 5.07 -17.08 10.69
CA HIS A 699 4.46 -16.72 9.41
C HIS A 699 5.15 -17.41 8.24
N TYR A 700 4.41 -17.89 7.25
CA TYR A 700 4.98 -18.37 5.99
C TYR A 700 4.57 -17.43 4.85
N TYR A 701 5.54 -16.89 4.12
CA TYR A 701 5.32 -16.00 2.99
C TYR A 701 5.91 -16.61 1.71
N GLY A 702 5.04 -17.02 0.79
CA GLY A 702 5.43 -17.52 -0.53
C GLY A 702 5.91 -16.40 -1.44
N VAL A 703 7.20 -16.39 -1.77
CA VAL A 703 7.77 -15.46 -2.75
C VAL A 703 7.67 -16.08 -4.15
N VAL A 704 6.91 -15.44 -5.04
CA VAL A 704 6.73 -15.85 -6.44
C VAL A 704 7.35 -14.84 -7.41
N ARG A 705 7.50 -15.22 -8.68
CA ARG A 705 7.84 -14.32 -9.79
C ARG A 705 6.64 -14.26 -10.73
N ALA A 706 5.92 -13.15 -10.72
CA ALA A 706 4.71 -12.94 -11.52
C ALA A 706 5.03 -12.64 -13.01
N PRO A 707 4.09 -12.83 -13.95
CA PRO A 707 4.27 -12.42 -15.34
C PRO A 707 4.36 -10.90 -15.51
N ALA A 708 5.01 -10.44 -16.57
CA ALA A 708 4.97 -9.03 -16.95
C ALA A 708 3.58 -8.66 -17.51
N GLY A 709 2.93 -7.65 -16.93
CA GLY A 709 1.61 -7.16 -17.36
C GLY A 709 0.83 -6.36 -16.31
N GLY A 710 1.14 -6.53 -15.02
CA GLY A 710 0.35 -5.96 -13.92
C GLY A 710 -0.83 -6.84 -13.51
N GLY A 711 -1.44 -6.56 -12.35
CA GLY A 711 -2.52 -7.35 -11.77
C GLY A 711 -2.30 -7.65 -10.29
N LEU A 712 -2.72 -8.85 -9.86
CA LEU A 712 -2.52 -9.40 -8.53
C LEU A 712 -1.02 -9.50 -8.20
N ASN A 713 -0.63 -8.85 -7.11
CA ASN A 713 0.77 -8.74 -6.67
C ASN A 713 1.07 -9.60 -5.45
N GLY A 714 0.06 -9.83 -4.61
CA GLY A 714 0.08 -10.67 -3.43
C GLY A 714 -1.32 -11.14 -3.08
N THR A 715 -1.41 -12.09 -2.14
CA THR A 715 -2.66 -12.56 -1.54
C THR A 715 -2.38 -13.24 -0.21
N GLY A 716 -3.22 -12.94 0.78
CA GLY A 716 -3.06 -13.35 2.15
C GLY A 716 -4.31 -14.02 2.72
N TYR A 717 -4.17 -14.58 3.92
CA TYR A 717 -5.32 -14.97 4.72
C TYR A 717 -5.57 -13.98 5.86
N LEU A 718 -6.85 -13.77 6.17
CA LEU A 718 -7.26 -13.07 7.38
C LEU A 718 -7.01 -13.95 8.63
N ASP A 719 -6.41 -13.38 9.68
CA ASP A 719 -6.12 -14.01 10.99
C ASP A 719 -5.23 -15.28 10.97
N VAL A 720 -4.68 -15.65 9.82
CA VAL A 720 -3.85 -16.86 9.64
C VAL A 720 -2.47 -16.44 9.14
N PRO A 721 -1.37 -16.92 9.74
CA PRO A 721 -0.02 -16.43 9.46
C PRO A 721 0.56 -17.05 8.18
N VAL A 722 -0.18 -16.94 7.08
CA VAL A 722 0.25 -17.41 5.75
C VAL A 722 -0.16 -16.38 4.69
N ALA A 723 0.74 -16.10 3.77
CA ALA A 723 0.52 -15.21 2.63
C ALA A 723 1.44 -15.59 1.46
N MET A 724 1.26 -14.95 0.31
CA MET A 724 2.21 -14.99 -0.78
C MET A 724 2.22 -13.67 -1.54
N GLY A 725 3.31 -13.38 -2.25
CA GLY A 725 3.38 -12.25 -3.16
C GLY A 725 4.65 -12.25 -3.97
N TYR A 726 4.74 -11.32 -4.91
CA TYR A 726 5.83 -11.31 -5.88
C TYR A 726 7.16 -10.84 -5.29
N ASP A 727 8.21 -11.05 -6.07
CA ASP A 727 9.59 -10.66 -5.83
C ASP A 727 9.97 -9.34 -6.53
N ASP A 728 9.01 -8.41 -6.66
CA ASP A 728 9.25 -7.18 -7.42
C ASP A 728 10.38 -6.33 -6.84
N ALA A 729 11.13 -5.74 -7.77
CA ALA A 729 12.26 -4.86 -7.57
C ALA A 729 12.01 -3.76 -6.50
N THR A 730 10.82 -3.20 -6.55
CA THR A 730 10.46 -1.89 -6.02
C THR A 730 9.27 -1.92 -5.06
N ASP A 731 8.37 -2.88 -5.20
CA ASP A 731 7.10 -2.96 -4.46
C ASP A 731 6.95 -4.24 -3.62
N GLY A 732 7.78 -5.27 -3.82
CA GLY A 732 7.66 -6.55 -3.11
C GLY A 732 7.71 -6.45 -1.58
N ALA A 733 8.43 -5.46 -1.04
CA ALA A 733 8.46 -5.16 0.40
C ALA A 733 7.17 -4.49 0.90
N ARG A 734 6.53 -3.64 0.08
CA ARG A 734 5.21 -3.04 0.39
C ARG A 734 4.13 -4.10 0.35
N VAL A 735 4.14 -4.98 -0.67
CA VAL A 735 3.22 -6.11 -0.77
C VAL A 735 3.37 -7.05 0.42
N LEU A 736 4.58 -7.47 0.79
CA LEU A 736 4.76 -8.30 1.99
C LEU A 736 4.20 -7.63 3.26
N ALA A 737 4.41 -6.32 3.43
CA ALA A 737 3.84 -5.58 4.54
C ALA A 737 2.29 -5.52 4.51
N HIS A 738 1.69 -5.36 3.33
CA HIS A 738 0.23 -5.40 3.12
C HIS A 738 -0.36 -6.77 3.50
N GLU A 739 0.18 -7.86 2.94
CA GLU A 739 -0.31 -9.22 3.21
C GLU A 739 -0.18 -9.63 4.69
N LEU A 740 0.89 -9.19 5.37
CA LEU A 740 1.03 -9.42 6.80
C LEU A 740 -0.02 -8.65 7.63
N GLY A 741 -0.53 -7.52 7.12
CA GLY A 741 -1.68 -6.83 7.69
C GLY A 741 -2.92 -7.72 7.75
N HIS A 742 -3.23 -8.44 6.66
CA HIS A 742 -4.31 -9.45 6.66
C HIS A 742 -4.03 -10.59 7.64
N ASN A 743 -2.79 -11.07 7.73
CA ASN A 743 -2.41 -12.09 8.73
C ASN A 743 -2.63 -11.61 10.19
N TRP A 744 -2.69 -10.30 10.43
CA TRP A 744 -3.04 -9.66 11.72
C TRP A 744 -4.46 -9.07 11.74
N GLY A 745 -5.34 -9.60 10.90
CA GLY A 745 -6.79 -9.35 10.91
C GLY A 745 -7.21 -7.99 10.36
N ARG A 746 -6.35 -7.29 9.61
CA ARG A 746 -6.72 -6.02 8.97
C ARG A 746 -7.51 -6.28 7.69
N LEU A 747 -8.52 -5.45 7.43
CA LEU A 747 -9.20 -5.32 6.14
C LEU A 747 -8.65 -4.09 5.39
N HIS A 748 -9.14 -3.82 4.19
CA HIS A 748 -8.56 -2.77 3.34
C HIS A 748 -8.94 -1.35 3.77
N SER A 749 -8.03 -0.40 3.58
CA SER A 749 -8.32 1.03 3.64
C SER A 749 -8.81 1.53 2.27
N ALA A 750 -9.62 2.59 2.24
CA ALA A 750 -10.33 3.04 1.04
C ALA A 750 -9.46 3.79 -0.01
N CYS A 751 -8.27 3.30 -0.34
CA CYS A 751 -7.37 3.91 -1.34
C CYS A 751 -7.00 2.93 -2.46
N GLY A 752 -7.26 3.32 -3.72
CA GLY A 752 -6.93 2.51 -4.91
C GLY A 752 -7.98 1.47 -5.31
N ASN A 753 -9.24 1.68 -4.90
CA ASN A 753 -10.39 0.81 -5.17
C ASN A 753 -10.24 -0.67 -4.77
N PRO A 754 -9.77 -1.00 -3.55
CA PRO A 754 -9.75 -2.38 -3.07
C PRO A 754 -11.16 -2.92 -2.83
N GLY A 755 -11.30 -4.25 -2.89
CA GLY A 755 -12.47 -4.96 -2.36
C GLY A 755 -12.46 -4.97 -0.83
N ASP A 756 -13.54 -5.44 -0.19
CA ASP A 756 -13.58 -5.72 1.26
C ASP A 756 -12.99 -4.60 2.16
N VAL A 757 -13.31 -3.34 1.82
CA VAL A 757 -12.93 -2.14 2.60
C VAL A 757 -13.48 -2.26 4.02
N ASP A 758 -12.62 -1.98 5.01
CA ASP A 758 -12.97 -1.95 6.42
C ASP A 758 -13.97 -0.81 6.68
N PRO A 759 -15.23 -1.12 7.08
CA PRO A 759 -16.25 -0.10 7.32
C PRO A 759 -15.99 0.72 8.59
N ASP A 760 -15.12 0.25 9.49
CA ASP A 760 -14.76 0.94 10.72
C ASP A 760 -13.51 1.83 10.54
N TYR A 761 -12.89 1.84 9.35
CA TYR A 761 -11.71 2.66 9.06
C TYR A 761 -12.05 4.16 9.10
N PRO A 762 -11.43 4.96 10.01
CA PRO A 762 -11.94 6.28 10.35
C PRO A 762 -11.57 7.39 9.34
N TYR A 763 -10.57 7.17 8.48
CA TYR A 763 -10.00 8.24 7.67
C TYR A 763 -10.47 8.22 6.21
N PRO A 764 -10.95 9.37 5.67
CA PRO A 764 -11.37 9.49 4.28
C PRO A 764 -10.29 9.05 3.28
N ALA A 765 -10.73 8.48 2.16
CA ALA A 765 -9.87 8.02 1.05
C ALA A 765 -8.72 7.07 1.47
N GLY A 766 -8.85 6.37 2.60
CA GLY A 766 -7.84 5.43 3.10
C GLY A 766 -6.54 6.11 3.55
N GLN A 767 -6.57 7.38 3.96
CA GLN A 767 -5.41 8.12 4.46
C GLN A 767 -5.00 7.68 5.88
N ILE A 768 -3.79 8.00 6.34
CA ILE A 768 -3.32 7.62 7.70
C ILE A 768 -3.87 8.51 8.83
N GLY A 769 -4.43 9.68 8.53
CA GLY A 769 -5.16 10.53 9.48
C GLY A 769 -4.31 11.31 10.49
N VAL A 770 -3.14 10.81 10.85
CA VAL A 770 -2.18 11.40 11.80
C VAL A 770 -0.78 11.51 11.18
N TYR A 771 0.11 12.30 11.79
CA TYR A 771 1.50 12.36 11.34
C TYR A 771 2.24 11.04 11.62
N GLY A 772 2.82 10.47 10.57
CA GLY A 772 3.74 9.32 10.67
C GLY A 772 5.20 9.75 10.60
N PHE A 773 6.13 8.88 11.01
CA PHE A 773 7.57 9.15 10.93
C PHE A 773 8.41 7.91 10.65
N ASP A 774 9.19 7.96 9.58
CA ASP A 774 10.24 6.99 9.26
C ASP A 774 11.49 7.31 10.06
N VAL A 775 11.63 6.70 11.23
CA VAL A 775 12.76 6.91 12.16
C VAL A 775 14.12 6.64 11.48
N ALA A 776 14.21 5.59 10.67
CA ALA A 776 15.45 5.21 10.01
C ALA A 776 15.80 6.12 8.83
N GLY A 777 14.80 6.70 8.15
CA GLY A 777 14.98 7.72 7.12
C GLY A 777 15.00 9.17 7.63
N ALA A 778 14.75 9.39 8.92
CA ALA A 778 14.47 10.70 9.53
C ALA A 778 13.41 11.52 8.75
N ARG A 779 12.37 10.86 8.23
CA ARG A 779 11.41 11.46 7.28
C ARG A 779 9.98 11.44 7.83
N LEU A 780 9.36 12.61 7.92
CA LEU A 780 7.95 12.80 8.25
C LEU A 780 7.03 12.26 7.15
N ARG A 781 5.86 11.76 7.54
CA ARG A 781 4.74 11.35 6.69
C ARG A 781 3.52 12.17 7.09
N GLY A 782 2.92 12.87 6.13
CA GLY A 782 1.75 13.71 6.40
C GLY A 782 0.47 12.87 6.60
N PRO A 783 -0.54 13.38 7.34
CA PRO A 783 -1.83 12.71 7.56
C PRO A 783 -2.52 12.20 6.30
N GLN A 784 -2.30 12.87 5.16
CA GLN A 784 -2.87 12.57 3.86
C GLN A 784 -2.18 11.41 3.10
N VAL A 785 -1.09 10.86 3.63
CA VAL A 785 -0.42 9.69 3.06
C VAL A 785 -1.38 8.49 3.10
N PRO A 786 -1.48 7.65 2.05
CA PRO A 786 -2.32 6.45 2.08
C PRO A 786 -1.87 5.44 3.14
N ASP A 787 -2.82 4.73 3.74
CA ASP A 787 -2.53 3.62 4.64
C ASP A 787 -2.08 2.36 3.88
N ILE A 788 -1.22 1.58 4.53
CA ILE A 788 -0.58 0.37 3.99
C ILE A 788 -1.57 -0.69 3.55
N MET A 789 -2.78 -0.72 4.12
CA MET A 789 -3.89 -1.60 3.73
C MET A 789 -4.68 -1.08 2.52
N GLY A 790 -4.21 -0.04 1.83
CA GLY A 790 -4.70 0.38 0.52
C GLY A 790 -3.81 -0.11 -0.62
N TYR A 791 -4.30 -0.03 -1.85
CA TYR A 791 -3.53 -0.34 -3.06
C TYR A 791 -2.70 0.85 -3.58
N CYS A 792 -2.84 2.02 -2.96
CA CYS A 792 -2.06 3.21 -3.28
C CYS A 792 -0.57 3.04 -2.94
N ARG A 793 0.29 3.63 -3.77
CA ARG A 793 1.75 3.64 -3.57
C ARG A 793 2.16 4.71 -2.56
N GLU A 794 3.43 4.63 -2.12
CA GLU A 794 4.03 5.52 -1.09
C GLU A 794 3.31 5.51 0.26
N SER A 795 2.61 4.41 0.57
CA SER A 795 1.80 4.25 1.77
C SER A 795 2.61 4.18 3.07
N TRP A 796 1.96 4.52 4.18
CA TRP A 796 2.45 4.37 5.56
C TRP A 796 1.40 3.64 6.40
N ILE A 797 1.62 3.39 7.69
CA ILE A 797 0.59 2.81 8.56
C ILE A 797 -0.22 3.94 9.21
N SER A 798 -1.51 3.73 9.48
CA SER A 798 -2.32 4.56 10.39
C SER A 798 -2.12 4.16 11.84
N ASP A 799 -2.45 5.04 12.78
CA ASP A 799 -2.64 4.68 14.20
C ASP A 799 -3.71 3.58 14.38
N PHE A 800 -4.85 3.69 13.68
CA PHE A 800 -5.92 2.68 13.68
C PHE A 800 -5.39 1.26 13.39
N ASN A 801 -4.67 1.08 12.28
CA ASN A 801 -4.10 -0.22 11.92
C ASN A 801 -2.92 -0.60 12.81
N TYR A 802 -2.10 0.36 13.25
CA TYR A 802 -0.98 0.11 14.16
C TYR A 802 -1.45 -0.45 15.51
N GLU A 803 -2.42 0.20 16.15
CA GLU A 803 -2.99 -0.23 17.42
C GLU A 803 -3.72 -1.58 17.30
N ALA A 804 -4.47 -1.77 16.20
CA ALA A 804 -5.18 -3.02 15.98
C ALA A 804 -4.20 -4.20 15.77
N VAL A 805 -3.09 -4.01 15.07
CA VAL A 805 -2.03 -5.02 14.95
C VAL A 805 -1.30 -5.25 16.27
N LEU A 806 -1.00 -4.20 17.05
CA LEU A 806 -0.39 -4.33 18.38
C LEU A 806 -1.29 -5.18 19.30
N ARG A 807 -2.59 -4.88 19.33
CA ARG A 807 -3.61 -5.60 20.08
C ARG A 807 -3.77 -7.05 19.60
N PHE A 808 -3.81 -7.28 18.29
CA PHE A 808 -3.88 -8.62 17.70
C PHE A 808 -2.68 -9.47 18.12
N ARG A 809 -1.46 -8.92 18.03
CA ARG A 809 -0.22 -9.62 18.39
C ARG A 809 -0.16 -9.92 19.90
N ALA A 810 -0.54 -8.98 20.76
CA ALA A 810 -0.62 -9.20 22.20
C ALA A 810 -1.63 -10.30 22.62
N GLN A 811 -2.67 -10.54 21.81
CA GLN A 811 -3.64 -11.63 22.02
C GLN A 811 -3.24 -12.96 21.35
N SER A 812 -2.45 -12.89 20.28
CA SER A 812 -2.07 -14.05 19.45
C SER A 812 -0.70 -14.63 19.79
N ASP A 813 0.16 -13.88 20.49
CA ASP A 813 1.36 -14.42 21.13
C ASP A 813 0.90 -15.51 22.12
N PRO A 814 1.28 -16.79 21.88
CA PRO A 814 0.71 -17.88 22.66
C PRO A 814 1.13 -17.76 24.12
N PRO A 815 0.20 -17.81 25.09
CA PRO A 815 0.59 -18.12 26.45
C PRO A 815 1.36 -19.46 26.43
N SER A 816 2.27 -19.67 27.37
CA SER A 816 3.15 -20.86 27.47
C SER A 816 2.40 -22.17 27.81
N LEU A 817 1.10 -22.24 27.52
CA LEU A 817 0.24 -23.41 27.54
C LEU A 817 0.66 -24.40 26.45
N ALA A 818 1.69 -25.17 26.77
CA ALA A 818 2.07 -26.46 26.16
C ALA A 818 1.54 -26.68 24.74
N ALA A 819 2.17 -26.04 23.75
CA ALA A 819 1.93 -26.33 22.34
C ALA A 819 1.96 -27.85 22.15
N ALA A 820 0.87 -28.41 21.62
CA ALA A 820 0.68 -29.86 21.53
C ALA A 820 1.93 -30.52 20.92
N ALA A 821 2.42 -31.58 21.53
CA ALA A 821 3.63 -32.24 21.07
C ALA A 821 3.45 -32.76 19.64
N GLU A 822 4.53 -32.73 18.85
CA GLU A 822 4.58 -33.37 17.55
C GLU A 822 4.12 -34.82 17.66
N GLN A 823 3.21 -35.21 16.79
CA GLN A 823 2.64 -36.55 16.77
C GLN A 823 2.15 -36.92 15.38
N ARG A 824 1.88 -38.21 15.20
CA ARG A 824 1.32 -38.73 13.96
C ARG A 824 -0.07 -38.12 13.75
N SER A 825 -0.18 -37.36 12.66
CA SER A 825 -1.39 -36.67 12.25
C SER A 825 -1.65 -36.93 10.77
N VAL A 826 -2.88 -36.75 10.31
CA VAL A 826 -3.21 -36.73 8.88
C VAL A 826 -3.46 -35.28 8.47
N LEU A 827 -2.66 -34.81 7.51
CA LEU A 827 -2.85 -33.54 6.83
C LEU A 827 -4.08 -33.64 5.91
N ILE A 828 -5.11 -32.86 6.21
CA ILE A 828 -6.36 -32.78 5.46
C ILE A 828 -6.56 -31.34 5.05
N TRP A 829 -6.58 -31.08 3.74
CA TRP A 829 -6.46 -29.74 3.19
C TRP A 829 -7.22 -29.61 1.87
N GLY A 830 -7.49 -28.36 1.48
CA GLY A 830 -8.18 -28.06 0.24
C GLY A 830 -8.80 -26.67 0.21
N ARG A 831 -9.66 -26.45 -0.77
CA ARG A 831 -10.27 -25.15 -1.10
C ARG A 831 -11.73 -25.27 -1.52
N ILE A 832 -12.50 -24.23 -1.23
CA ILE A 832 -13.89 -24.04 -1.63
C ILE A 832 -13.91 -22.78 -2.49
N VAL A 833 -14.16 -22.94 -3.78
CA VAL A 833 -14.06 -21.85 -4.77
C VAL A 833 -15.25 -21.94 -5.72
N GLY A 834 -16.00 -20.84 -5.89
CA GLY A 834 -17.14 -20.79 -6.81
C GLY A 834 -18.21 -21.87 -6.57
N GLY A 835 -18.51 -22.19 -5.30
CA GLY A 835 -19.47 -23.25 -4.94
C GLY A 835 -18.95 -24.69 -5.13
N ARG A 836 -17.69 -24.88 -5.49
CA ARG A 836 -17.06 -26.21 -5.64
C ARG A 836 -16.10 -26.49 -4.50
N ALA A 837 -16.30 -27.63 -3.82
CA ALA A 837 -15.33 -28.16 -2.87
C ALA A 837 -14.25 -28.98 -3.59
N ILE A 838 -13.00 -28.66 -3.29
CA ILE A 838 -11.81 -29.40 -3.71
C ILE A 838 -11.14 -29.91 -2.43
N LEU A 839 -11.09 -31.24 -2.28
CA LEU A 839 -10.34 -31.90 -1.23
C LEU A 839 -9.06 -32.46 -1.88
N GLU A 840 -7.90 -32.01 -1.39
CA GLU A 840 -6.60 -32.47 -1.90
C GLU A 840 -6.22 -33.82 -1.27
N PRO A 841 -5.32 -34.62 -1.91
CA PRO A 841 -4.83 -35.87 -1.35
C PRO A 841 -4.26 -35.68 0.06
N ALA A 842 -4.70 -36.53 0.99
CA ALA A 842 -4.26 -36.49 2.38
C ALA A 842 -2.91 -37.17 2.57
N PHE A 843 -2.13 -36.69 3.55
CA PHE A 843 -0.82 -37.23 3.91
C PHE A 843 -0.71 -37.51 5.40
N GLU A 844 -0.13 -38.64 5.77
CA GLU A 844 0.36 -38.86 7.13
C GLU A 844 1.62 -38.00 7.36
N VAL A 845 1.65 -37.25 8.45
CA VAL A 845 2.72 -36.32 8.83
C VAL A 845 3.05 -36.45 10.32
N MET A 846 4.31 -36.21 10.67
CA MET A 846 4.72 -35.93 12.05
C MET A 846 4.77 -34.41 12.19
N THR A 847 3.78 -33.84 12.88
CA THR A 847 3.64 -32.39 13.09
C THR A 847 2.82 -32.16 14.35
N ARG A 848 2.71 -30.90 14.79
CA ARG A 848 1.80 -30.53 15.87
C ARG A 848 0.34 -30.52 15.37
N PRO A 849 -0.62 -31.09 16.11
CA PRO A 849 -2.03 -31.06 15.72
C PRO A 849 -2.53 -29.64 15.47
N SER A 850 -3.22 -29.46 14.35
CA SER A 850 -3.85 -28.21 13.93
C SER A 850 -5.29 -28.52 13.55
N LEU A 851 -6.22 -28.09 14.38
CA LEU A 851 -7.66 -28.33 14.25
C LEU A 851 -8.40 -27.00 14.01
N PRO A 852 -9.65 -27.02 13.50
CA PRO A 852 -10.41 -25.80 13.26
C PRO A 852 -10.51 -24.90 14.50
N ARG A 853 -10.05 -23.65 14.39
CA ARG A 853 -10.13 -22.65 15.49
C ARG A 853 -11.57 -22.28 15.85
N LYS A 854 -12.49 -22.34 14.87
CA LYS A 854 -13.93 -22.10 14.99
C LYS A 854 -14.69 -23.16 14.20
N GLY A 855 -15.80 -23.63 14.74
CA GLY A 855 -16.78 -24.42 13.98
C GLY A 855 -17.47 -23.55 12.93
N GLY A 856 -18.06 -24.17 11.91
CA GLY A 856 -18.72 -23.43 10.83
C GLY A 856 -19.56 -24.33 9.92
N PRO A 857 -20.08 -23.78 8.81
CA PRO A 857 -21.04 -24.47 7.94
C PRO A 857 -20.45 -25.63 7.13
N TYR A 858 -19.13 -25.69 6.95
CA TYR A 858 -18.46 -26.77 6.24
C TYR A 858 -18.06 -27.89 7.20
N SER A 859 -18.04 -29.12 6.72
CA SER A 859 -17.57 -30.27 7.50
C SER A 859 -16.70 -31.20 6.65
N VAL A 860 -15.59 -31.65 7.22
CA VAL A 860 -14.77 -32.74 6.68
C VAL A 860 -14.80 -33.94 7.62
N ALA A 861 -15.15 -35.10 7.08
CA ALA A 861 -15.30 -36.33 7.85
C ALA A 861 -14.57 -37.50 7.18
N GLY A 862 -13.92 -38.33 7.99
CA GLY A 862 -13.26 -39.55 7.55
C GLY A 862 -14.07 -40.79 7.90
N PHE A 863 -14.11 -41.77 7.00
CA PHE A 863 -14.90 -43.00 7.14
C PHE A 863 -14.04 -44.23 6.90
N SER A 864 -14.35 -45.34 7.57
CA SER A 864 -13.78 -46.66 7.28
C SER A 864 -14.56 -47.41 6.21
N ALA A 865 -14.01 -48.55 5.75
CA ALA A 865 -14.56 -49.35 4.65
C ALA A 865 -15.98 -49.92 4.90
N ASP A 866 -16.38 -50.04 6.17
CA ASP A 866 -17.71 -50.42 6.64
C ASP A 866 -18.68 -49.22 6.76
N GLY A 867 -18.21 -48.02 6.44
CA GLY A 867 -18.98 -46.77 6.55
C GLY A 867 -18.96 -46.13 7.95
N ALA A 868 -18.26 -46.70 8.93
CA ALA A 868 -18.17 -46.09 10.25
C ALA A 868 -17.36 -44.78 10.20
N ARG A 869 -17.87 -43.71 10.81
CA ARG A 869 -17.23 -42.40 10.84
C ARG A 869 -16.12 -42.39 11.90
N LEU A 870 -14.89 -42.11 11.48
CA LEU A 870 -13.68 -42.12 12.30
C LEU A 870 -13.45 -40.77 12.98
N PHE A 871 -13.73 -39.67 12.27
CA PHE A 871 -13.73 -38.31 12.79
C PHE A 871 -14.66 -37.43 11.96
N GLU A 872 -15.02 -36.27 12.51
CA GLU A 872 -15.75 -35.20 11.83
C GLU A 872 -15.28 -33.86 12.40
N LEU A 873 -14.95 -32.92 11.52
CA LEU A 873 -14.51 -31.58 11.86
C LEU A 873 -15.42 -30.58 11.16
N SER A 874 -16.11 -29.73 11.92
CA SER A 874 -16.85 -28.57 11.39
C SER A 874 -15.93 -27.36 11.37
N PHE A 875 -16.02 -26.53 10.33
CA PHE A 875 -15.14 -25.39 10.12
C PHE A 875 -15.78 -24.32 9.23
N GLU A 876 -15.29 -23.09 9.34
CA GLU A 876 -15.77 -21.96 8.53
C GLU A 876 -15.05 -21.83 7.17
N GLY A 877 -13.81 -22.29 7.10
CA GLY A 877 -12.91 -22.06 5.97
C GLY A 877 -12.31 -20.66 6.03
N VAL A 878 -11.00 -20.57 5.87
CA VAL A 878 -10.24 -19.32 5.98
C VAL A 878 -10.48 -18.47 4.73
N PRO A 879 -11.01 -17.24 4.85
CA PRO A 879 -11.15 -16.33 3.71
C PRO A 879 -9.79 -15.95 3.11
N VAL A 880 -9.74 -15.85 1.78
CA VAL A 880 -8.59 -15.35 1.03
C VAL A 880 -8.81 -13.85 0.76
N ALA A 881 -7.88 -13.00 1.22
CA ALA A 881 -7.81 -11.59 0.83
C ALA A 881 -7.10 -11.46 -0.53
N ASP A 882 -7.49 -10.45 -1.31
CA ASP A 882 -6.95 -10.08 -2.64
C ASP A 882 -7.11 -11.10 -3.77
N GLY A 883 -7.28 -12.37 -3.43
CA GLY A 883 -7.57 -13.44 -4.37
C GLY A 883 -9.03 -13.48 -4.81
N ARG A 884 -9.37 -14.58 -5.47
CA ARG A 884 -10.70 -14.82 -6.03
C ARG A 884 -11.82 -14.70 -4.99
N GLN A 885 -12.76 -13.77 -5.20
CA GLN A 885 -13.86 -13.51 -4.26
C GLN A 885 -14.63 -14.78 -3.84
N GLY A 886 -14.91 -14.87 -2.53
CA GLY A 886 -15.60 -16.00 -1.92
C GLY A 886 -14.77 -17.30 -1.83
N ALA A 887 -13.49 -17.29 -2.23
CA ALA A 887 -12.60 -18.41 -1.99
C ALA A 887 -12.35 -18.62 -0.49
N ARG A 888 -12.44 -19.87 -0.04
CA ARG A 888 -12.13 -20.27 1.34
C ARG A 888 -11.25 -21.50 1.36
N HIS A 889 -10.12 -21.44 2.04
CA HIS A 889 -9.17 -22.55 2.12
C HIS A 889 -9.16 -23.19 3.52
N PHE A 890 -8.58 -24.39 3.62
CA PHE A 890 -8.31 -25.03 4.89
C PHE A 890 -7.10 -25.97 4.80
N ALA A 891 -6.40 -26.13 5.92
CA ALA A 891 -5.48 -27.22 6.18
C ALA A 891 -5.54 -27.57 7.68
N PHE A 892 -5.64 -28.86 7.98
CA PHE A 892 -5.70 -29.39 9.35
C PHE A 892 -4.71 -30.54 9.49
N ALA A 893 -3.98 -30.57 10.60
CA ALA A 893 -3.22 -31.74 11.03
C ALA A 893 -4.05 -32.48 12.08
N VAL A 894 -4.81 -33.48 11.64
CA VAL A 894 -5.78 -34.21 12.47
C VAL A 894 -5.06 -35.37 13.19
N PRO A 895 -4.95 -35.37 14.53
CA PRO A 895 -4.29 -36.45 15.24
C PRO A 895 -5.15 -37.71 15.15
N LEU A 896 -4.58 -38.79 14.61
CA LEU A 896 -5.23 -40.09 14.48
C LEU A 896 -4.27 -41.17 14.95
N ASP A 897 -4.75 -42.04 15.85
CA ASP A 897 -3.98 -43.20 16.25
C ASP A 897 -3.79 -44.17 15.05
N ALA A 898 -2.79 -45.03 15.15
CA ALA A 898 -2.45 -45.96 14.06
C ALA A 898 -3.58 -46.94 13.69
N ALA A 899 -4.49 -47.26 14.62
CA ALA A 899 -5.63 -48.12 14.34
C ALA A 899 -6.72 -47.35 13.58
N ALA A 900 -7.01 -46.10 13.95
CA ALA A 900 -7.93 -45.23 13.21
C ALA A 900 -7.39 -44.92 11.79
N ALA A 901 -6.12 -44.50 11.68
CA ALA A 901 -5.47 -44.21 10.40
C ALA A 901 -5.45 -45.43 9.46
N SER A 902 -5.15 -46.64 9.98
CA SER A 902 -5.18 -47.89 9.19
C SER A 902 -6.58 -48.36 8.78
N ARG A 903 -7.66 -47.73 9.27
CA ARG A 903 -9.04 -47.98 8.82
C ARG A 903 -9.58 -46.92 7.87
N LEU A 904 -8.98 -45.73 7.78
CA LEU A 904 -9.47 -44.61 6.97
C LEU A 904 -9.55 -44.97 5.48
N GLU A 905 -10.73 -44.95 4.88
CA GLU A 905 -10.99 -45.50 3.55
C GLU A 905 -11.56 -44.47 2.56
N SER A 906 -12.25 -43.46 3.09
CA SER A 906 -12.68 -42.27 2.36
C SER A 906 -12.70 -41.03 3.25
N LEU A 907 -12.59 -39.87 2.60
CA LEU A 907 -12.81 -38.55 3.18
C LEU A 907 -13.95 -37.88 2.43
N ARG A 908 -14.79 -37.11 3.14
CA ARG A 908 -15.90 -36.37 2.55
C ARG A 908 -15.93 -34.95 3.08
N LEU A 909 -15.97 -33.98 2.17
CA LEU A 909 -16.17 -32.55 2.42
C LEU A 909 -17.58 -32.16 1.97
N THR A 910 -18.35 -31.55 2.88
CA THR A 910 -19.74 -31.10 2.64
C THR A 910 -19.97 -29.70 3.21
N GLY A 911 -20.94 -28.98 2.67
CA GLY A 911 -21.46 -27.72 3.24
C GLY A 911 -22.61 -27.14 2.41
N PRO A 912 -23.23 -26.03 2.87
CA PRO A 912 -24.33 -25.37 2.18
C PRO A 912 -23.93 -24.87 0.78
N GLY A 913 -24.79 -25.09 -0.22
CA GLY A 913 -24.58 -24.58 -1.58
C GLY A 913 -23.38 -25.17 -2.33
N VAL A 914 -22.69 -26.17 -1.77
CA VAL A 914 -21.45 -26.71 -2.33
C VAL A 914 -21.63 -28.14 -2.82
N GLN A 915 -21.15 -28.44 -4.03
CA GLN A 915 -21.07 -29.81 -4.52
C GLN A 915 -20.12 -30.62 -3.63
N ALA A 916 -20.66 -31.66 -2.96
CA ALA A 916 -19.91 -32.47 -2.01
C ALA A 916 -18.70 -33.14 -2.67
N SER A 917 -17.51 -32.93 -2.09
CA SER A 917 -16.26 -33.52 -2.57
C SER A 917 -15.95 -34.76 -1.75
N ALA A 918 -15.49 -35.84 -2.39
CA ALA A 918 -15.12 -37.06 -1.70
C ALA A 918 -13.84 -37.66 -2.29
N ALA A 919 -12.85 -37.92 -1.43
CA ALA A 919 -11.69 -38.71 -1.77
C ALA A 919 -11.92 -40.16 -1.32
N SER A 920 -11.52 -41.11 -2.15
CA SER A 920 -11.52 -42.54 -1.83
C SER A 920 -10.21 -43.14 -2.31
N ARG A 921 -9.66 -44.09 -1.55
CA ARG A 921 -8.38 -44.74 -1.85
C ARG A 921 -8.34 -45.31 -3.27
N SER A 922 -7.25 -45.06 -4.00
CA SER A 922 -7.03 -45.51 -5.38
C SER A 922 -7.37 -46.99 -5.58
N ALA A 923 -8.24 -47.28 -6.55
CA ALA A 923 -8.81 -48.61 -6.76
C ALA A 923 -7.77 -49.70 -7.14
N GLY A 924 -6.62 -49.30 -7.71
CA GLY A 924 -5.50 -50.19 -7.98
C GLY A 924 -4.85 -50.73 -6.70
N LEU A 925 -4.47 -49.83 -5.78
CA LEU A 925 -3.84 -50.18 -4.50
C LEU A 925 -4.76 -50.95 -3.55
N ARG A 926 -6.09 -50.78 -3.67
CA ARG A 926 -7.08 -51.64 -2.99
C ARG A 926 -7.00 -53.11 -3.41
N ARG A 927 -6.48 -53.41 -4.62
CA ARG A 927 -6.42 -54.76 -5.20
C ARG A 927 -5.05 -55.43 -5.08
N SER A 928 -3.96 -54.66 -5.17
CA SER A 928 -2.59 -55.19 -5.06
C SER A 928 -2.09 -55.36 -3.62
N GLY A 929 -2.69 -54.65 -2.66
CA GLY A 929 -2.14 -54.49 -1.32
C GLY A 929 -1.05 -53.41 -1.30
N ALA A 930 -0.74 -52.90 -0.11
CA ALA A 930 0.26 -51.84 0.06
C ALA A 930 1.68 -52.39 -0.11
N GLN A 931 2.16 -52.48 -1.35
CA GLN A 931 3.55 -52.79 -1.67
C GLN A 931 4.09 -51.72 -2.61
N ALA A 932 5.32 -51.26 -2.34
CA ALA A 932 5.83 -50.00 -2.86
C ALA A 932 6.16 -50.07 -4.36
N ASP A 933 5.30 -49.48 -5.19
CA ASP A 933 5.72 -49.04 -6.51
C ASP A 933 6.72 -47.88 -6.36
N ALA A 934 7.79 -47.95 -7.15
CA ALA A 934 8.94 -47.08 -6.96
C ALA A 934 8.69 -45.70 -7.59
N VAL A 935 8.46 -44.69 -6.75
CA VAL A 935 8.81 -43.30 -7.13
C VAL A 935 10.28 -43.31 -7.52
N THR A 936 10.53 -43.11 -8.81
CA THR A 936 11.87 -43.16 -9.41
C THR A 936 12.52 -41.80 -9.22
N VAL A 937 13.65 -41.77 -8.51
CA VAL A 937 14.41 -40.55 -8.24
C VAL A 937 15.68 -40.55 -9.09
N ARG A 938 15.90 -39.49 -9.86
CA ARG A 938 17.10 -39.28 -10.68
C ARG A 938 17.71 -37.92 -10.36
N PRO A 939 19.04 -37.74 -10.41
CA PRO A 939 19.64 -36.41 -10.29
C PRO A 939 19.13 -35.46 -11.38
N ALA A 940 18.87 -34.22 -11.00
CA ALA A 940 18.53 -33.12 -11.90
C ALA A 940 19.42 -31.89 -11.59
N ALA A 941 19.37 -30.87 -12.43
CA ALA A 941 20.10 -29.63 -12.20
C ALA A 941 19.68 -29.01 -10.85
N GLY A 942 20.61 -28.94 -9.89
CA GLY A 942 20.34 -28.40 -8.55
C GLY A 942 19.37 -29.20 -7.67
N GLY A 943 19.10 -30.49 -7.98
CA GLY A 943 18.23 -31.33 -7.16
C GLY A 943 17.90 -32.67 -7.79
N ALA A 944 16.61 -33.03 -7.85
CA ALA A 944 16.15 -34.33 -8.32
C ALA A 944 14.88 -34.26 -9.18
N ALA A 945 14.81 -35.14 -10.18
CA ALA A 945 13.61 -35.44 -10.95
C ALA A 945 12.93 -36.71 -10.38
N LEU A 946 11.60 -36.67 -10.27
CA LEU A 946 10.76 -37.75 -9.75
C LEU A 946 9.75 -38.19 -10.82
N GLU A 947 9.56 -39.50 -10.96
CA GLU A 947 8.55 -40.14 -11.82
C GLU A 947 7.77 -41.21 -11.04
N TRP A 948 6.44 -41.24 -11.17
CA TRP A 948 5.56 -42.22 -10.50
C TRP A 948 4.22 -42.41 -11.23
N ASP A 949 3.48 -43.47 -10.90
CA ASP A 949 2.12 -43.68 -11.41
C ASP A 949 1.11 -42.78 -10.69
N ALA A 950 0.62 -41.75 -11.40
CA ALA A 950 -0.37 -40.80 -10.89
C ALA A 950 -1.76 -41.39 -10.67
N ALA A 951 -2.11 -42.52 -11.29
CA ALA A 951 -3.39 -43.20 -11.10
C ALA A 951 -3.41 -44.07 -9.83
N LEU A 952 -2.25 -44.51 -9.36
CA LEU A 952 -2.08 -45.14 -8.05
C LEU A 952 -1.86 -44.08 -6.97
N HIS A 953 -0.96 -43.12 -7.22
CA HIS A 953 -0.60 -42.06 -6.30
C HIS A 953 -0.91 -40.68 -6.89
N PRO A 954 -2.10 -40.08 -6.64
CA PRO A 954 -2.46 -38.78 -7.22
C PRO A 954 -1.50 -37.65 -6.84
N MET A 955 -0.83 -37.76 -5.68
CA MET A 955 0.16 -36.79 -5.23
C MET A 955 1.23 -37.42 -4.31
N ILE A 956 2.45 -36.91 -4.39
CA ILE A 956 3.59 -37.25 -3.51
C ILE A 956 4.00 -35.98 -2.74
N MET A 957 4.04 -36.03 -1.42
CA MET A 957 4.74 -35.01 -0.64
C MET A 957 6.23 -35.38 -0.66
N VAL A 958 7.07 -34.48 -1.15
CA VAL A 958 8.53 -34.65 -1.24
C VAL A 958 9.16 -33.85 -0.11
N ARG A 959 9.94 -34.48 0.77
CA ARG A 959 10.73 -33.81 1.80
C ARG A 959 12.23 -33.99 1.58
N ASP A 960 13.00 -32.97 1.95
CA ASP A 960 14.43 -33.14 2.19
C ASP A 960 14.63 -34.04 3.42
N ALA A 961 15.47 -35.07 3.29
CA ALA A 961 15.66 -36.07 4.35
C ALA A 961 16.61 -35.63 5.48
N GLU A 962 17.29 -34.49 5.32
CA GLU A 962 18.21 -33.89 6.28
C GLU A 962 17.55 -32.71 7.02
N THR A 963 16.92 -31.78 6.30
CA THR A 963 16.25 -30.61 6.94
C THR A 963 14.80 -30.91 7.36
N GLY A 964 14.14 -31.87 6.71
CA GLY A 964 12.72 -32.20 6.93
C GLY A 964 11.72 -31.31 6.17
N GLU A 965 12.21 -30.25 5.52
CA GLU A 965 11.44 -29.30 4.70
C GLU A 965 10.67 -30.00 3.56
N VAL A 966 9.42 -29.62 3.32
CA VAL A 966 8.60 -30.10 2.20
C VAL A 966 8.95 -29.31 0.94
N LEU A 967 9.63 -29.97 0.02
CA LEU A 967 10.08 -29.39 -1.25
C LEU A 967 8.97 -29.34 -2.32
N SER A 968 7.90 -30.14 -2.21
CA SER A 968 6.76 -30.12 -3.14
C SER A 968 5.57 -30.95 -2.66
N PHE A 969 4.35 -30.44 -2.89
CA PHE A 969 3.13 -31.27 -3.03
C PHE A 969 2.98 -31.68 -4.50
N ALA A 970 3.72 -32.70 -4.90
CA ALA A 970 3.95 -33.04 -6.30
C ALA A 970 2.79 -33.83 -6.93
N ARG A 971 2.13 -33.27 -7.95
CA ARG A 971 1.02 -33.90 -8.70
C ARG A 971 1.35 -34.20 -10.16
N GLY A 972 0.61 -35.13 -10.76
CA GLY A 972 0.65 -35.43 -12.20
C GLY A 972 1.79 -36.36 -12.67
N GLY A 973 2.28 -37.26 -11.82
CA GLY A 973 3.18 -38.37 -12.18
C GLY A 973 4.64 -37.98 -12.43
N ARG A 974 4.96 -36.69 -12.46
CA ARG A 974 6.32 -36.18 -12.60
C ARG A 974 6.53 -34.82 -11.93
N ALA A 975 7.67 -34.65 -11.30
CA ALA A 975 8.08 -33.39 -10.67
C ALA A 975 9.61 -33.25 -10.65
N GLU A 976 10.09 -32.02 -10.45
CA GLU A 976 11.50 -31.71 -10.23
C GLU A 976 11.61 -30.83 -9.00
N VAL A 977 12.41 -31.21 -8.02
CA VAL A 977 12.63 -30.44 -6.78
C VAL A 977 14.06 -29.96 -6.71
N ARG A 978 14.28 -28.81 -6.05
CA ARG A 978 15.61 -28.29 -5.73
C ARG A 978 15.97 -28.70 -4.30
N THR A 979 17.20 -29.15 -4.10
CA THR A 979 17.73 -29.57 -2.79
C THR A 979 19.26 -29.67 -2.85
N SER A 980 19.91 -29.31 -1.75
CA SER A 980 21.32 -29.58 -1.46
C SER A 980 21.57 -30.99 -0.90
N GLY A 981 20.57 -31.56 -0.23
CA GLY A 981 20.58 -32.90 0.36
C GLY A 981 20.85 -34.04 -0.62
N LYS A 982 21.12 -35.21 -0.04
CA LYS A 982 21.45 -36.45 -0.76
C LYS A 982 20.30 -37.45 -0.84
N ASP A 983 19.38 -37.36 0.10
CA ASP A 983 18.24 -38.26 0.26
C ASP A 983 16.95 -37.43 0.28
N LEU A 984 15.86 -38.03 -0.22
CA LEU A 984 14.51 -37.50 -0.14
C LEU A 984 13.64 -38.47 0.66
N ASP A 985 12.80 -37.93 1.54
CA ASP A 985 11.71 -38.68 2.15
C ASP A 985 10.43 -38.42 1.35
N LEU A 986 9.95 -39.47 0.67
CA LEU A 986 8.82 -39.41 -0.24
C LEU A 986 7.59 -40.00 0.44
N VAL A 987 6.56 -39.19 0.66
CA VAL A 987 5.30 -39.62 1.26
C VAL A 987 4.25 -39.74 0.15
N ALA A 988 4.02 -40.97 -0.31
CA ALA A 988 3.15 -41.25 -1.45
C ALA A 988 1.69 -41.44 -1.01
N SER A 989 0.77 -40.57 -1.43
CA SER A 989 -0.65 -40.66 -1.08
C SER A 989 -1.42 -41.56 -2.05
N ASP A 990 -2.40 -42.34 -1.59
CA ASP A 990 -3.44 -43.01 -2.43
C ASP A 990 -4.73 -42.18 -2.54
N GLY A 991 -4.66 -40.89 -2.20
CA GLY A 991 -5.79 -39.96 -2.10
C GLY A 991 -6.34 -39.82 -0.68
N VAL A 992 -6.12 -40.79 0.21
CA VAL A 992 -6.68 -40.80 1.58
C VAL A 992 -5.68 -41.27 2.64
N ARG A 993 -4.86 -42.28 2.34
CA ARG A 993 -3.70 -42.71 3.14
C ARG A 993 -2.42 -42.38 2.41
N SER A 994 -1.29 -42.46 3.11
CA SER A 994 0.01 -42.37 2.47
C SER A 994 1.06 -43.25 3.15
N TRP A 995 2.18 -43.46 2.46
CA TRP A 995 3.34 -44.20 2.98
C TRP A 995 4.63 -43.45 2.69
N SER A 996 5.46 -43.29 3.73
CA SER A 996 6.77 -42.65 3.64
C SER A 996 7.84 -43.63 3.17
N THR A 997 8.75 -43.19 2.32
CA THR A 997 9.84 -44.00 1.78
C THR A 997 11.04 -43.12 1.46
N ARG A 998 12.21 -43.44 2.03
CA ARG A 998 13.48 -42.74 1.74
C ARG A 998 14.08 -43.19 0.40
N ARG A 999 14.64 -42.25 -0.35
CA ARG A 999 15.31 -42.47 -1.65
C ARG A 999 16.54 -41.58 -1.81
N ALA A 1000 17.68 -42.18 -2.14
CA ALA A 1000 18.90 -41.46 -2.49
C ALA A 1000 18.83 -40.86 -3.90
N ILE A 1001 19.33 -39.63 -4.03
CA ILE A 1001 19.53 -38.95 -5.32
C ILE A 1001 20.80 -39.53 -5.96
N SER A 1002 20.61 -40.63 -6.71
CA SER A 1002 21.66 -41.53 -7.16
C SER A 1002 22.75 -40.85 -8.01
N GLY A 1003 23.88 -40.49 -7.39
CA GLY A 1003 25.02 -39.83 -8.04
C GLY A 1003 25.60 -38.59 -7.32
N ARG A 1004 25.15 -38.30 -6.08
CA ARG A 1004 25.73 -37.30 -5.16
C ARG A 1004 26.33 -37.94 -3.90
#